data_AF-A0A1I4AM91-F1
#
_entry.id   AF-A0A1I4AM91-F1
#
_cell.length_a   1.000
_cell.length_b   1.000
_cell.length_c   1.000
_cell.angle_alpha   90.00
_cell.angle_beta   90.00
_cell.angle_gamma   90.00
#
_symmetry.space_group_name_H-M   'P 1'
#
loop_
_entity.id
_entity.type
_entity.pdbx_description
1 polymer ?
#
loop_
_entity_poly.entity_id
_entity_poly.type
_entity_poly.pdbx_seq_one_letter_code
_entity_poly.pdbx_strand_id
1 'polypeptide(L)'
;MGSHIAVDIGASSGRLVLGTVSDGRIQLQEIHRFQNGFEEVEGHCYWNIDYLFQEVMTGLQKVKQQGITACTLGIDTWAVDYVLLDGEGQRLHEIYAYRDERTKHAIEKVTRQLSAEAIYEKTGIQFQPFNTLFQLAVHDPVQLKQADQILLVPDYLYFLLTGKRINEVTNASTTQLLHLQTREYDEDLLKLLGLDRSQFAELVQPGTSLGRVQSKWHEAYDLPDCEVICVATHDTASAVLGVPADPAKSFAYLSSGTWSLMGVELDSPIHSAEARERNFTNERGAFHTYRFLKNIMGMWFIQEVHRHYEGAISFGGFVELAKEEPAFTTFIDFTDARFLNPRSMVGEIQSYCRETGQLVPQTPGEIARCIYDNLAILYALCVEEMEAITGRAIEVIHIVGGGSSNQLLCQLTANVSGKKVTAGPTESTALGNLAVQMIATGEVSDIHEARSLIRHTFASAGYEPEAACHRAEWIEEFKRVTTGERKGVTSVSTGLEASYQEAKKLYEKHGIDVEAVLEKLSAIKVSMHCWQGDDVRGFLNRDQELTGGIAVTGNYPGAARTPEELRQDLEKAFSLIPGKHKVNLHAIYADTGEQVEIDKLAPKHFEKWVNWAKEQGLGLDFNPTCFSHEKSEDGFTLSHPDPQIRQFWIDHCKASRKIGAYFGEQLGQTCVTNVWIPDGYKDIPVDQMAPRQRLKAALDEIFREELNPAHNLDAVESKVFGIGSESYVVGSHEFYMGYGLQNGKIICLDAGHFHPTETISGKLSSLALFSQGILLHVSRPVRWDSDHVVIMDDELLDIARELVRHDLLGMTHIGLDFFDGSINRIAAWVIGMRNTQKALLRAMLEPTDYLRQVEIAGDYTTRLALMEEFKTYPFGAVWDMFCARQGVPVREEWLTEVKQYEQEVLSLRGGQHKAAISS
;
A
#
# COMPACT_ATOMS: atom_id res chain seq x y z
N MET A 1 -27.96 -52.61 0.75
CA MET A 1 -27.61 -51.20 0.97
C MET A 1 -26.13 -51.17 1.19
N GLY A 2 -25.40 -50.35 0.43
CA GLY A 2 -23.97 -50.18 0.63
C GLY A 2 -23.71 -49.54 1.99
N SER A 3 -22.63 -49.96 2.65
CA SER A 3 -22.06 -49.23 3.78
C SER A 3 -20.87 -48.45 3.26
N HIS A 4 -20.89 -47.14 3.41
CA HIS A 4 -19.84 -46.25 2.93
C HIS A 4 -19.21 -45.54 4.12
N ILE A 5 -17.88 -45.53 4.18
CA ILE A 5 -17.14 -44.86 5.26
C ILE A 5 -16.44 -43.63 4.68
N ALA A 6 -16.81 -42.46 5.17
CA ALA A 6 -16.06 -41.22 4.92
C ALA A 6 -15.07 -40.99 6.05
N VAL A 7 -13.80 -40.86 5.69
CA VAL A 7 -12.74 -40.35 6.57
C VAL A 7 -12.52 -38.89 6.20
N ASP A 8 -12.84 -38.00 7.13
CA ASP A 8 -12.70 -36.55 7.00
C ASP A 8 -11.68 -36.09 8.03
N ILE A 9 -10.51 -35.66 7.57
CA ILE A 9 -9.38 -35.23 8.43
C ILE A 9 -9.06 -33.76 8.18
N GLY A 10 -9.61 -32.89 9.02
CA GLY A 10 -9.24 -31.47 9.04
C GLY A 10 -7.98 -31.19 9.87
N ALA A 11 -7.54 -29.93 9.85
CA ALA A 11 -6.33 -29.50 10.56
C ALA A 11 -6.38 -29.62 12.10
N SER A 12 -7.57 -29.69 12.71
CA SER A 12 -7.75 -29.72 14.18
C SER A 12 -8.42 -31.00 14.71
N SER A 13 -9.09 -31.77 13.84
CA SER A 13 -9.75 -33.01 14.21
C SER A 13 -9.95 -33.89 12.98
N GLY A 14 -10.02 -35.19 13.18
CA GLY A 14 -10.48 -36.13 12.17
C GLY A 14 -11.61 -37.00 12.68
N ARG A 15 -12.35 -37.60 11.74
CA ARG A 15 -13.49 -38.47 12.04
C ARG A 15 -13.75 -39.49 10.95
N LEU A 16 -14.41 -40.58 11.35
CA LEU A 16 -14.95 -41.58 10.45
C LEU A 16 -16.47 -41.61 10.59
N VAL A 17 -17.15 -41.40 9.47
CA VAL A 17 -18.61 -41.35 9.40
C VAL A 17 -19.11 -42.47 8.50
N LEU A 18 -19.99 -43.32 9.04
CA LEU A 18 -20.73 -44.31 8.28
C LEU A 18 -21.94 -43.65 7.64
N GLY A 19 -22.08 -43.81 6.33
CA GLY A 19 -23.24 -43.44 5.54
C GLY A 19 -23.94 -44.66 4.95
N THR A 20 -25.25 -44.70 5.08
CA THR A 20 -26.14 -45.69 4.42
C THR A 20 -27.39 -45.02 3.88
N VAL A 21 -27.94 -45.49 2.77
CA VAL A 21 -29.25 -45.02 2.27
C VAL A 21 -30.35 -46.00 2.71
N SER A 22 -31.33 -45.50 3.46
CA SER A 22 -32.53 -46.25 3.85
C SER A 22 -33.77 -45.39 3.67
N ASP A 23 -34.84 -45.95 3.11
CA ASP A 23 -36.13 -45.27 2.89
C ASP A 23 -36.02 -43.93 2.14
N GLY A 24 -35.10 -43.86 1.16
CA GLY A 24 -34.85 -42.64 0.38
C GLY A 24 -34.24 -41.50 1.20
N ARG A 25 -33.53 -41.82 2.30
CA ARG A 25 -32.81 -40.86 3.16
C ARG A 25 -31.42 -41.37 3.50
N ILE A 26 -30.47 -40.45 3.69
CA ILE A 26 -29.13 -40.77 4.18
C ILE A 26 -29.18 -40.88 5.70
N GLN A 27 -28.68 -41.99 6.24
CA GLN A 27 -28.39 -42.13 7.66
C GLN A 27 -26.89 -41.95 7.87
N LEU A 28 -26.52 -41.01 8.74
CA LEU A 28 -25.15 -40.78 9.16
C LEU A 28 -24.94 -41.27 10.59
N GLN A 29 -23.82 -41.93 10.81
CA GLN A 29 -23.36 -42.32 12.13
C GLN A 29 -21.88 -42.01 12.27
N GLU A 30 -21.52 -41.14 13.21
CA GLU A 30 -20.13 -40.96 13.60
C GLU A 30 -19.64 -42.21 14.34
N ILE A 31 -18.63 -42.87 13.77
CA ILE A 31 -18.05 -44.11 14.31
C ILE A 31 -16.85 -43.81 15.19
N HIS A 32 -16.07 -42.82 14.79
CA HIS A 32 -14.82 -42.48 15.45
C HIS A 32 -14.50 -41.00 15.25
N ARG A 33 -13.94 -40.36 16.28
CA ARG A 33 -13.47 -38.98 16.28
C ARG A 33 -12.18 -38.89 17.07
N PHE A 34 -11.24 -38.13 16.55
CA PHE A 34 -9.92 -37.93 17.14
C PHE A 34 -9.44 -36.49 16.93
N GLN A 35 -8.52 -36.04 17.79
CA GLN A 35 -7.89 -34.72 17.65
C GLN A 35 -6.77 -34.80 16.61
N ASN A 36 -6.56 -33.73 15.86
CA ASN A 36 -5.42 -33.56 14.94
C ASN A 36 -4.71 -32.24 15.26
N GLY A 37 -3.41 -32.18 14.99
CA GLY A 37 -2.57 -31.02 15.17
C GLY A 37 -1.17 -31.30 14.63
N PHE A 38 -0.40 -30.24 14.44
CA PHE A 38 1.03 -30.34 14.13
C PHE A 38 1.86 -30.22 15.42
N GLU A 39 3.04 -30.81 15.39
CA GLU A 39 4.03 -30.71 16.46
C GLU A 39 5.11 -29.71 16.06
N GLU A 40 5.53 -28.85 17.00
CA GLU A 40 6.66 -27.95 16.81
C GLU A 40 7.96 -28.64 17.21
N VAL A 41 8.86 -28.83 16.24
CA VAL A 41 10.18 -29.44 16.43
C VAL A 41 11.23 -28.55 15.80
N GLU A 42 12.18 -28.09 16.62
CA GLU A 42 13.30 -27.23 16.19
C GLU A 42 12.88 -25.96 15.41
N GLY A 43 11.72 -25.39 15.75
CA GLY A 43 11.19 -24.17 15.10
C GLY A 43 10.41 -24.43 13.82
N HIS A 44 10.12 -25.70 13.50
CA HIS A 44 9.30 -26.12 12.37
C HIS A 44 8.04 -26.86 12.82
N CYS A 45 6.98 -26.79 12.03
CA CYS A 45 5.69 -27.44 12.29
C CYS A 45 5.54 -28.68 11.41
N TYR A 46 5.35 -29.86 12.02
CA TYR A 46 5.20 -31.13 11.30
C TYR A 46 3.91 -31.86 11.63
N TRP A 47 3.30 -32.53 10.64
CA TRP A 47 2.14 -33.39 10.83
C TRP A 47 2.55 -34.80 11.25
N ASN A 48 1.86 -35.35 12.25
CA ASN A 48 2.04 -36.73 12.68
C ASN A 48 1.21 -37.70 11.82
N ILE A 49 1.68 -38.00 10.61
CA ILE A 49 0.94 -38.83 9.64
C ILE A 49 0.76 -40.28 10.12
N ASP A 50 1.71 -40.81 10.90
CA ASP A 50 1.60 -42.16 11.44
C ASP A 50 0.45 -42.28 12.44
N TYR A 51 0.27 -41.26 13.30
CA TYR A 51 -0.88 -41.17 14.18
C TYR A 51 -2.19 -41.08 13.37
N LEU A 52 -2.26 -40.24 12.33
CA LEU A 52 -3.46 -40.15 11.49
C LEU A 52 -3.83 -41.50 10.86
N PHE A 53 -2.84 -42.21 10.33
CA PHE A 53 -3.06 -43.54 9.76
C PHE A 53 -3.54 -44.55 10.81
N GLN A 54 -2.97 -44.52 12.01
CA GLN A 54 -3.42 -45.36 13.13
C GLN A 54 -4.86 -45.07 13.56
N GLU A 55 -5.27 -43.80 13.55
CA GLU A 55 -6.64 -43.40 13.87
C GLU A 55 -7.63 -43.87 12.78
N VAL A 56 -7.23 -43.86 11.50
CA VAL A 56 -8.02 -44.47 10.41
C VAL A 56 -8.20 -45.96 10.63
N MET A 57 -7.13 -46.69 10.96
CA MET A 57 -7.19 -48.13 11.26
C MET A 57 -8.10 -48.41 12.46
N THR A 58 -7.95 -47.64 13.54
CA THR A 58 -8.78 -47.75 14.75
C THR A 58 -10.25 -47.52 14.43
N GLY A 59 -10.56 -46.51 13.61
CA GLY A 59 -11.92 -46.23 13.15
C GLY A 59 -12.51 -47.39 12.33
N LEU A 60 -11.73 -47.98 11.42
CA LEU A 60 -12.17 -49.14 10.63
C LEU A 60 -12.40 -50.40 11.50
N GLN A 61 -11.58 -50.63 12.53
CA GLN A 61 -11.85 -51.70 13.50
C GLN A 61 -13.19 -51.47 14.22
N LYS A 62 -13.50 -50.22 14.61
CA LYS A 62 -14.79 -49.88 15.21
C LYS A 62 -15.95 -50.09 14.24
N VAL A 63 -15.77 -49.80 12.95
CA VAL A 63 -16.77 -50.12 11.90
C VAL A 63 -17.09 -51.61 11.90
N LYS A 64 -16.07 -52.48 11.92
CA LYS A 64 -16.28 -53.93 11.95
C LYS A 64 -16.92 -54.41 13.24
N GLN A 65 -16.54 -53.84 14.39
CA GLN A 65 -17.14 -54.15 15.70
C GLN A 65 -18.64 -53.84 15.75
N GLN A 66 -19.13 -52.90 14.94
CA GLN A 66 -20.55 -52.61 14.78
C GLN A 66 -21.29 -53.56 13.83
N GLY A 67 -20.61 -54.59 13.32
CA GLY A 67 -21.20 -55.63 12.47
C GLY A 67 -21.12 -55.34 10.97
N ILE A 68 -20.49 -54.24 10.55
CA ILE A 68 -20.27 -53.93 9.14
C ILE A 68 -19.06 -54.73 8.66
N THR A 69 -19.29 -55.77 7.87
CA THR A 69 -18.23 -56.70 7.42
C THR A 69 -17.65 -56.36 6.05
N ALA A 70 -18.35 -55.56 5.26
CA ALA A 70 -17.90 -55.05 3.96
C ALA A 70 -18.39 -53.59 3.79
N CYS A 71 -17.52 -52.72 3.27
CA CYS A 71 -17.85 -51.32 3.02
C CYS A 71 -16.97 -50.72 1.92
N THR A 72 -17.32 -49.53 1.44
CA THR A 72 -16.37 -48.67 0.74
C THR A 72 -15.72 -47.67 1.68
N LEU A 73 -14.58 -47.13 1.30
CA LEU A 73 -13.81 -46.15 2.06
C LEU A 73 -13.33 -45.02 1.16
N GLY A 74 -13.59 -43.77 1.55
CA GLY A 74 -13.05 -42.56 0.94
C GLY A 74 -12.36 -41.69 1.99
N ILE A 75 -11.23 -41.07 1.63
CA ILE A 75 -10.46 -40.19 2.52
C ILE A 75 -10.34 -38.81 1.89
N ASP A 76 -10.74 -37.80 2.63
CA ASP A 76 -10.45 -36.40 2.34
C ASP A 76 -9.71 -35.76 3.52
N THR A 77 -8.83 -34.82 3.18
CA THR A 77 -8.01 -34.08 4.14
C THR A 77 -7.92 -32.61 3.75
N TRP A 78 -7.21 -31.82 4.55
CA TRP A 78 -6.73 -30.50 4.12
C TRP A 78 -5.83 -30.60 2.87
N ALA A 79 -5.64 -29.46 2.19
CA ALA A 79 -4.91 -29.36 0.93
C ALA A 79 -3.43 -28.95 1.09
N VAL A 80 -2.74 -28.73 -0.04
CA VAL A 80 -1.39 -28.14 -0.22
C VAL A 80 -0.17 -28.87 0.36
N ASP A 81 -0.35 -29.71 1.37
CA ASP A 81 0.76 -30.42 2.02
C ASP A 81 1.12 -31.72 1.29
N TYR A 82 2.41 -32.01 1.20
CA TYR A 82 2.96 -33.09 0.38
C TYR A 82 3.94 -33.97 1.15
N VAL A 83 4.11 -35.19 0.65
CA VAL A 83 5.00 -36.23 1.17
C VAL A 83 6.02 -36.56 0.09
N LEU A 84 7.30 -36.48 0.44
CA LEU A 84 8.41 -36.92 -0.41
C LEU A 84 8.72 -38.39 -0.12
N LEU A 85 8.67 -39.23 -1.15
CA LEU A 85 8.93 -40.67 -1.04
C LEU A 85 10.18 -41.06 -1.84
N ASP A 86 10.96 -41.99 -1.30
CA ASP A 86 12.03 -42.65 -2.02
C ASP A 86 11.52 -43.76 -2.97
N GLY A 87 12.43 -44.41 -3.69
CA GLY A 87 12.11 -45.49 -4.63
C GLY A 87 11.46 -46.72 -3.99
N GLU A 88 11.62 -46.92 -2.68
CA GLU A 88 10.99 -48.00 -1.92
C GLU A 88 9.62 -47.59 -1.35
N GLY A 89 9.21 -46.33 -1.55
CA GLY A 89 7.97 -45.77 -1.02
C GLY A 89 8.05 -45.38 0.44
N GLN A 90 9.25 -45.21 1.01
CA GLN A 90 9.44 -44.70 2.37
C GLN A 90 9.50 -43.17 2.35
N ARG A 91 9.02 -42.54 3.42
CA ARG A 91 9.10 -41.08 3.58
C ARG A 91 10.56 -40.65 3.75
N LEU A 92 10.97 -39.63 2.99
CA LEU A 92 12.31 -39.03 3.10
C LEU A 92 12.42 -38.08 4.30
N HIS A 93 11.31 -37.46 4.71
CA HIS A 93 11.25 -36.53 5.83
C HIS A 93 9.84 -36.48 6.43
N GLU A 94 9.70 -35.94 7.63
CA GLU A 94 8.42 -35.55 8.20
C GLU A 94 7.74 -34.45 7.38
N ILE A 95 6.40 -34.45 7.41
CA ILE A 95 5.57 -33.63 6.54
C ILE A 95 5.43 -32.25 7.16
N TYR A 96 5.95 -31.22 6.48
CA TYR A 96 5.73 -29.84 6.90
C TYR A 96 4.24 -29.52 6.91
N ALA A 97 3.80 -28.84 7.96
CA ALA A 97 2.48 -28.26 7.99
C ALA A 97 2.45 -26.96 7.18
N TYR A 98 1.36 -26.72 6.46
CA TYR A 98 1.16 -25.47 5.69
C TYR A 98 1.28 -24.18 6.54
N ARG A 99 1.22 -24.30 7.87
CA ARG A 99 1.39 -23.20 8.85
C ARG A 99 2.83 -22.91 9.25
N ASP A 100 3.80 -23.69 8.77
CA ASP A 100 5.22 -23.47 9.04
C ASP A 100 5.71 -22.14 8.46
N GLU A 101 6.49 -21.38 9.24
CA GLU A 101 6.94 -20.03 8.84
C GLU A 101 7.99 -20.02 7.71
N ARG A 102 8.53 -21.17 7.30
CA ARG A 102 9.56 -21.27 6.24
C ARG A 102 9.15 -20.64 4.91
N THR A 103 7.85 -20.52 4.63
CA THR A 103 7.33 -19.98 3.37
C THR A 103 7.10 -18.47 3.39
N LYS A 104 7.40 -17.77 4.49
CA LYS A 104 7.15 -16.34 4.68
C LYS A 104 7.64 -15.43 3.54
N HIS A 105 8.73 -15.81 2.87
CA HIS A 105 9.32 -15.06 1.75
C HIS A 105 9.38 -15.85 0.44
N ALA A 106 8.60 -16.94 0.35
CA ALA A 106 8.67 -17.87 -0.77
C ALA A 106 8.00 -17.30 -2.04
N ILE A 107 6.95 -16.49 -1.90
CA ILE A 107 6.30 -15.83 -3.03
C ILE A 107 7.28 -14.89 -3.74
N GLU A 108 8.00 -14.03 -3.01
CA GLU A 108 8.97 -13.09 -3.58
C GLU A 108 10.14 -13.84 -4.23
N LYS A 109 10.57 -14.97 -3.63
CA LYS A 109 11.65 -15.81 -4.18
C LYS A 109 11.26 -16.40 -5.54
N VAL A 110 10.04 -16.92 -5.67
CA VAL A 110 9.53 -17.51 -6.91
C VAL A 110 9.24 -16.42 -7.95
N THR A 111 8.61 -15.31 -7.55
CA THR A 111 8.17 -14.24 -8.46
C THR A 111 9.30 -13.42 -9.08
N ARG A 112 10.50 -13.45 -8.47
CA ARG A 112 11.73 -12.91 -9.08
C ARG A 112 12.20 -13.69 -10.32
N GLN A 113 11.81 -14.95 -10.46
CA GLN A 113 12.21 -15.82 -11.57
C GLN A 113 11.10 -15.96 -12.62
N LEU A 114 9.84 -16.01 -12.19
CA LEU A 114 8.67 -16.04 -13.06
C LEU A 114 7.58 -15.13 -12.48
N SER A 115 7.10 -14.16 -13.25
CA SER A 115 6.16 -13.14 -12.72
C SER A 115 4.88 -13.76 -12.15
N ALA A 116 4.29 -13.10 -11.16
CA ALA A 116 3.02 -13.55 -10.57
C ALA A 116 1.90 -13.65 -11.62
N GLU A 117 1.90 -12.76 -12.61
CA GLU A 117 0.98 -12.80 -13.75
C GLU A 117 1.16 -14.08 -14.58
N ALA A 118 2.39 -14.44 -14.96
CA ALA A 118 2.65 -15.63 -15.75
C ALA A 118 2.28 -16.92 -15.00
N ILE A 119 2.56 -16.99 -13.70
CA ILE A 119 2.16 -18.14 -12.87
C ILE A 119 0.62 -18.22 -12.78
N TYR A 120 -0.07 -17.10 -12.61
CA TYR A 120 -1.53 -17.07 -12.56
C TYR A 120 -2.17 -17.44 -13.91
N GLU A 121 -1.64 -16.96 -15.03
CA GLU A 121 -2.16 -17.32 -16.37
C GLU A 121 -2.08 -18.84 -16.62
N LYS A 122 -1.02 -19.48 -16.12
CA LYS A 122 -0.84 -20.94 -16.19
C LYS A 122 -1.80 -21.68 -15.27
N THR A 123 -1.93 -21.25 -14.02
CA THR A 123 -2.54 -22.06 -12.94
C THR A 123 -3.94 -21.61 -12.53
N GLY A 124 -4.24 -20.32 -12.63
CA GLY A 124 -5.45 -19.69 -12.12
C GLY A 124 -5.65 -19.81 -10.62
N ILE A 125 -4.59 -20.13 -9.87
CA ILE A 125 -4.64 -20.35 -8.42
C ILE A 125 -4.23 -19.08 -7.69
N GLN A 126 -4.98 -18.77 -6.62
CA GLN A 126 -4.72 -17.65 -5.71
C GLN A 126 -3.32 -17.76 -5.10
N PHE A 127 -2.62 -16.62 -4.98
CA PHE A 127 -1.31 -16.60 -4.34
C PHE A 127 -1.46 -16.68 -2.83
N GLN A 128 -1.06 -17.81 -2.26
CA GLN A 128 -0.98 -18.03 -0.82
C GLN A 128 0.40 -18.58 -0.49
N PRO A 129 1.12 -18.06 0.52
CA PRO A 129 2.49 -18.47 0.80
C PRO A 129 2.62 -19.96 1.10
N PHE A 130 1.54 -20.59 1.53
CA PHE A 130 1.47 -22.01 1.84
C PHE A 130 1.14 -22.93 0.65
N ASN A 131 0.92 -22.42 -0.57
CA ASN A 131 0.72 -23.29 -1.74
C ASN A 131 1.96 -24.18 -1.95
N THR A 132 1.75 -25.40 -2.44
CA THR A 132 2.81 -26.40 -2.66
C THR A 132 3.96 -25.88 -3.51
N LEU A 133 3.69 -25.08 -4.55
CA LEU A 133 4.71 -24.40 -5.36
C LEU A 133 5.73 -23.64 -4.49
N PHE A 134 5.26 -22.82 -3.55
CA PHE A 134 6.10 -22.02 -2.68
C PHE A 134 6.77 -22.86 -1.59
N GLN A 135 6.04 -23.86 -1.06
CA GLN A 135 6.59 -24.83 -0.13
C GLN A 135 7.76 -25.63 -0.73
N LEU A 136 7.65 -26.08 -1.98
CA LEU A 136 8.72 -26.79 -2.68
C LEU A 136 9.88 -25.84 -3.03
N ALA A 137 9.61 -24.58 -3.39
CA ALA A 137 10.64 -23.60 -3.73
C ALA A 137 11.60 -23.28 -2.58
N VAL A 138 11.20 -23.54 -1.33
CA VAL A 138 12.03 -23.36 -0.13
C VAL A 138 12.40 -24.68 0.54
N HIS A 139 12.04 -25.82 -0.04
CA HIS A 139 12.49 -27.14 0.42
C HIS A 139 13.95 -27.37 0.05
N ASP A 140 14.64 -28.24 0.79
CA ASP A 140 16.02 -28.64 0.49
C ASP A 140 16.11 -29.28 -0.92
N PRO A 141 16.85 -28.68 -1.88
CA PRO A 141 16.98 -29.21 -3.23
C PRO A 141 17.59 -30.63 -3.30
N VAL A 142 18.41 -31.00 -2.31
CA VAL A 142 18.99 -32.35 -2.24
C VAL A 142 17.89 -33.37 -1.93
N GLN A 143 16.99 -33.06 -1.00
CA GLN A 143 15.87 -33.93 -0.66
C GLN A 143 14.87 -34.01 -1.82
N LEU A 144 14.57 -32.88 -2.48
CA LEU A 144 13.71 -32.88 -3.68
C LEU A 144 14.27 -33.77 -4.79
N LYS A 145 15.57 -33.78 -4.98
CA LYS A 145 16.23 -34.63 -5.99
C LYS A 145 16.25 -36.12 -5.60
N GLN A 146 16.20 -36.44 -4.30
CA GLN A 146 16.12 -37.82 -3.82
C GLN A 146 14.71 -38.40 -3.91
N ALA A 147 13.68 -37.55 -3.99
CA ALA A 147 12.30 -37.97 -4.08
C ALA A 147 12.01 -38.67 -5.42
N ASP A 148 11.65 -39.95 -5.37
CA ASP A 148 11.10 -40.70 -6.51
C ASP A 148 9.66 -40.29 -6.79
N GLN A 149 8.91 -39.98 -5.73
CA GLN A 149 7.49 -39.62 -5.80
C GLN A 149 7.11 -38.52 -4.82
N ILE A 150 6.21 -37.64 -5.24
CA ILE A 150 5.60 -36.55 -4.47
C ILE A 150 4.10 -36.79 -4.46
N LEU A 151 3.57 -37.18 -3.30
CA LEU A 151 2.14 -37.40 -3.08
C LEU A 151 1.58 -36.33 -2.16
N LEU A 152 0.30 -36.00 -2.28
CA LEU A 152 -0.38 -35.19 -1.26
C LEU A 152 -0.76 -36.07 -0.07
N VAL A 153 -1.02 -35.46 1.09
CA VAL A 153 -1.35 -36.20 2.31
C VAL A 153 -2.46 -37.26 2.13
N PRO A 154 -3.63 -36.97 1.51
CA PRO A 154 -4.68 -38.00 1.36
C PRO A 154 -4.25 -39.10 0.39
N ASP A 155 -3.54 -38.73 -0.68
CA ASP A 155 -3.01 -39.68 -1.65
C ASP A 155 -1.98 -40.63 -1.03
N TYR A 156 -1.17 -40.12 -0.08
CA TYR A 156 -0.24 -40.93 0.68
C TYR A 156 -0.97 -41.90 1.63
N LEU A 157 -2.06 -41.48 2.28
CA LEU A 157 -2.89 -42.38 3.08
C LEU A 157 -3.53 -43.48 2.23
N TYR A 158 -3.99 -43.15 1.01
CA TYR A 158 -4.44 -44.14 0.04
C TYR A 158 -3.32 -45.09 -0.39
N PHE A 159 -2.11 -44.57 -0.62
CA PHE A 159 -0.95 -45.38 -0.94
C PHE A 159 -0.61 -46.35 0.20
N LEU A 160 -0.67 -45.92 1.46
CA LEU A 160 -0.46 -46.81 2.60
C LEU A 160 -1.51 -47.93 2.64
N LEU A 161 -2.79 -47.61 2.36
CA LEU A 161 -3.88 -48.59 2.38
C LEU A 161 -3.85 -49.57 1.21
N THR A 162 -3.54 -49.11 -0.01
CA THR A 162 -3.76 -49.86 -1.27
C THR A 162 -2.46 -50.21 -2.00
N GLY A 163 -1.38 -49.48 -1.75
CA GLY A 163 -0.13 -49.51 -2.51
C GLY A 163 -0.18 -48.76 -3.84
N LYS A 164 -1.31 -48.14 -4.20
CA LYS A 164 -1.42 -47.34 -5.42
C LYS A 164 -0.97 -45.91 -5.16
N ARG A 165 -0.06 -45.42 -6.00
CA ARG A 165 0.39 -44.02 -6.01
C ARG A 165 -0.49 -43.24 -6.98
N ILE A 166 -1.14 -42.19 -6.50
CA ILE A 166 -2.02 -41.32 -7.29
C ILE A 166 -1.80 -39.86 -6.89
N ASN A 167 -2.19 -38.93 -7.76
CA ASN A 167 -2.47 -37.56 -7.33
C ASN A 167 -3.91 -37.21 -7.69
N GLU A 168 -4.78 -37.09 -6.69
CA GLU A 168 -6.17 -36.77 -6.97
C GLU A 168 -6.33 -35.29 -7.38
N VAL A 169 -7.08 -35.05 -8.47
CA VAL A 169 -7.10 -33.75 -9.16
C VAL A 169 -7.63 -32.58 -8.33
N THR A 170 -8.57 -32.79 -7.42
CA THR A 170 -9.11 -31.68 -6.60
C THR A 170 -8.07 -31.14 -5.65
N ASN A 171 -7.28 -32.01 -5.00
CA ASN A 171 -6.20 -31.59 -4.13
C ASN A 171 -4.94 -31.17 -4.92
N ALA A 172 -4.58 -31.91 -5.98
CA ALA A 172 -3.49 -31.53 -6.88
C ALA A 172 -3.67 -30.13 -7.50
N SER A 173 -4.91 -29.70 -7.75
CA SER A 173 -5.16 -28.34 -8.25
C SER A 173 -4.80 -27.23 -7.27
N THR A 174 -4.78 -27.50 -5.97
CA THR A 174 -4.40 -26.51 -4.93
C THR A 174 -2.90 -26.23 -4.90
N THR A 175 -2.09 -27.10 -5.52
CA THR A 175 -0.62 -27.03 -5.48
C THR A 175 -0.05 -25.80 -6.17
N GLN A 176 -0.83 -25.15 -7.05
CA GLN A 176 -0.36 -24.14 -8.01
C GLN A 176 0.72 -24.69 -8.96
N LEU A 177 0.68 -25.99 -9.27
CA LEU A 177 1.54 -26.62 -10.26
C LEU A 177 0.79 -27.15 -11.48
N LEU A 178 -0.55 -27.25 -11.43
CA LEU A 178 -1.35 -27.70 -12.56
C LEU A 178 -1.66 -26.56 -13.53
N HIS A 179 -1.41 -26.80 -14.81
CA HIS A 179 -1.75 -25.91 -15.91
C HIS A 179 -3.24 -26.05 -16.27
N LEU A 180 -3.97 -24.94 -16.37
CA LEU A 180 -5.42 -24.92 -16.62
C LEU A 180 -5.79 -25.57 -17.96
N GLN A 181 -5.08 -25.22 -19.03
CA GLN A 181 -5.36 -25.62 -20.41
C GLN A 181 -4.90 -27.05 -20.71
N THR A 182 -3.66 -27.43 -20.39
CA THR A 182 -3.16 -28.80 -20.67
C THR A 182 -3.73 -29.83 -19.69
N ARG A 183 -4.21 -29.35 -18.54
CA ARG A 183 -4.73 -30.13 -17.42
C ARG A 183 -3.73 -31.04 -16.73
N GLU A 184 -2.44 -30.78 -16.93
CA GLU A 184 -1.30 -31.49 -16.34
C GLU A 184 -0.40 -30.54 -15.53
N TYR A 185 0.58 -31.07 -14.81
CA TYR A 185 1.64 -30.29 -14.17
C TYR A 185 2.39 -29.44 -15.22
N ASP A 186 2.58 -28.16 -14.92
CA ASP A 186 3.24 -27.20 -15.80
C ASP A 186 4.76 -27.43 -15.82
N GLU A 187 5.31 -27.71 -17.00
CA GLU A 187 6.73 -28.02 -17.16
C GLU A 187 7.66 -26.87 -16.74
N ASP A 188 7.25 -25.61 -16.96
CA ASP A 188 8.07 -24.45 -16.60
C ASP A 188 8.13 -24.28 -15.07
N LEU A 189 7.00 -24.50 -14.39
CA LEU A 189 6.93 -24.46 -12.92
C LEU A 189 7.70 -25.62 -12.28
N LEU A 190 7.62 -26.83 -12.84
CA LEU A 190 8.41 -27.96 -12.35
C LEU A 190 9.91 -27.70 -12.54
N LYS A 191 10.31 -27.21 -13.71
CA LYS A 191 11.70 -26.85 -14.00
C LYS A 191 12.23 -25.76 -13.09
N LEU A 192 11.40 -24.77 -12.76
CA LEU A 192 11.72 -23.71 -11.79
C LEU A 192 12.09 -24.27 -10.40
N LEU A 193 11.44 -25.37 -10.01
CA LEU A 193 11.69 -26.07 -8.74
C LEU A 193 12.81 -27.13 -8.85
N GLY A 194 13.33 -27.39 -10.05
CA GLY A 194 14.26 -28.49 -10.29
C GLY A 194 13.62 -29.88 -10.16
N LEU A 195 12.32 -29.97 -10.46
CA LEU A 195 11.52 -31.20 -10.40
C LEU A 195 11.19 -31.71 -11.81
N ASP A 196 10.96 -33.02 -11.90
CA ASP A 196 10.53 -33.71 -13.12
C ASP A 196 9.08 -34.20 -13.02
N ARG A 197 8.36 -34.22 -14.14
CA ARG A 197 6.97 -34.74 -14.18
C ARG A 197 6.87 -36.17 -13.64
N SER A 198 7.89 -37.00 -13.83
CA SER A 198 7.91 -38.37 -13.34
C SER A 198 7.92 -38.47 -11.80
N GLN A 199 8.28 -37.41 -11.09
CA GLN A 199 8.23 -37.38 -9.63
C GLN A 199 6.80 -37.21 -9.09
N PHE A 200 5.81 -36.94 -9.93
CA PHE A 200 4.41 -36.89 -9.53
C PHE A 200 3.68 -38.13 -10.05
N ALA A 201 2.70 -38.61 -9.29
CA ALA A 201 1.90 -39.76 -9.70
C ALA A 201 0.92 -39.39 -10.85
N GLU A 202 0.18 -40.37 -11.34
CA GLU A 202 -0.88 -40.14 -12.32
C GLU A 202 -2.01 -39.32 -11.68
N LEU A 203 -2.53 -38.34 -12.44
CA LEU A 203 -3.68 -37.55 -12.02
C LEU A 203 -4.98 -38.37 -12.11
N VAL A 204 -5.67 -38.54 -10.98
CA VAL A 204 -6.88 -39.39 -10.87
C VAL A 204 -8.11 -38.55 -10.54
N GLN A 205 -9.27 -38.94 -11.11
CA GLN A 205 -10.55 -38.28 -10.86
C GLN A 205 -11.28 -38.87 -9.64
N PRO A 206 -12.06 -38.05 -8.89
CA PRO A 206 -13.00 -38.55 -7.90
C PRO A 206 -13.96 -39.59 -8.50
N GLY A 207 -14.22 -40.64 -7.73
CA GLY A 207 -15.01 -41.82 -8.12
C GLY A 207 -14.18 -43.00 -8.62
N THR A 208 -12.86 -42.85 -8.77
CA THR A 208 -11.98 -43.95 -9.22
C THR A 208 -11.78 -45.00 -8.13
N SER A 209 -12.00 -46.28 -8.45
CA SER A 209 -11.67 -47.38 -7.52
C SER A 209 -10.16 -47.60 -7.44
N LEU A 210 -9.61 -47.45 -6.24
CA LEU A 210 -8.21 -47.75 -5.92
C LEU A 210 -8.00 -49.22 -5.53
N GLY A 211 -9.06 -50.03 -5.55
CA GLY A 211 -9.02 -51.44 -5.18
C GLY A 211 -9.16 -51.63 -3.67
N ARG A 212 -8.80 -52.82 -3.18
CA ARG A 212 -9.02 -53.20 -1.79
C ARG A 212 -7.87 -52.78 -0.89
N VAL A 213 -8.16 -52.60 0.40
CA VAL A 213 -7.13 -52.50 1.44
C VAL A 213 -6.20 -53.72 1.37
N GLN A 214 -4.88 -53.49 1.45
CA GLN A 214 -3.88 -54.54 1.31
C GLN A 214 -4.02 -55.61 2.39
N SER A 215 -3.82 -56.87 2.02
CA SER A 215 -3.94 -58.03 2.92
C SER A 215 -3.07 -57.91 4.18
N LYS A 216 -1.88 -57.27 4.09
CA LYS A 216 -0.99 -57.04 5.24
C LYS A 216 -1.67 -56.30 6.40
N TRP A 217 -2.63 -55.42 6.10
CA TRP A 217 -3.35 -54.67 7.13
C TRP A 217 -4.43 -55.51 7.81
N HIS A 218 -5.01 -56.49 7.13
CA HIS A 218 -5.93 -57.45 7.73
C HIS A 218 -5.23 -58.44 8.67
N GLU A 219 -3.91 -58.65 8.50
CA GLU A 219 -3.10 -59.44 9.44
C GLU A 219 -2.79 -58.66 10.73
N ALA A 220 -2.61 -57.33 10.62
CA ALA A 220 -2.27 -56.46 11.75
C ALA A 220 -3.51 -55.94 12.50
N TYR A 221 -4.64 -55.74 11.81
CA TYR A 221 -5.85 -55.12 12.34
C TYR A 221 -7.10 -55.91 11.94
N ASP A 222 -8.10 -55.91 12.82
CA ASP A 222 -9.41 -56.54 12.55
C ASP A 222 -10.32 -55.63 11.71
N LEU A 223 -10.07 -55.59 10.40
CA LEU A 223 -10.71 -54.66 9.45
C LEU A 223 -11.84 -55.32 8.64
N PRO A 224 -12.88 -54.56 8.21
CA PRO A 224 -13.88 -55.04 7.25
C PRO A 224 -13.27 -55.17 5.85
N ASP A 225 -13.93 -55.91 4.94
CA ASP A 225 -13.55 -55.92 3.52
C ASP A 225 -13.84 -54.54 2.91
N CYS A 226 -12.78 -53.75 2.69
CA CYS A 226 -12.89 -52.36 2.28
C CYS A 226 -12.44 -52.18 0.83
N GLU A 227 -13.35 -51.74 -0.03
CA GLU A 227 -12.99 -51.17 -1.33
C GLU A 227 -12.72 -49.66 -1.18
N VAL A 228 -11.53 -49.23 -1.58
CA VAL A 228 -11.10 -47.84 -1.48
C VAL A 228 -11.51 -47.10 -2.75
N ILE A 229 -12.34 -46.07 -2.59
CA ILE A 229 -12.76 -45.16 -3.65
C ILE A 229 -12.03 -43.84 -3.45
N CYS A 230 -11.34 -43.38 -4.49
CA CYS A 230 -10.75 -42.06 -4.55
C CYS A 230 -11.88 -41.03 -4.58
N VAL A 231 -12.08 -40.25 -3.52
CA VAL A 231 -13.10 -39.19 -3.47
C VAL A 231 -12.50 -37.84 -3.89
N ALA A 232 -13.24 -36.75 -3.74
CA ALA A 232 -12.64 -35.43 -3.80
C ALA A 232 -11.78 -35.25 -2.54
N THR A 233 -10.45 -35.42 -2.67
CA THR A 233 -9.57 -35.57 -1.51
C THR A 233 -9.25 -34.28 -0.79
N HIS A 234 -9.54 -33.12 -1.40
CA HIS A 234 -9.60 -31.86 -0.70
C HIS A 234 -10.93 -31.77 0.06
N ASP A 235 -10.87 -31.60 1.38
CA ASP A 235 -12.03 -31.49 2.27
C ASP A 235 -13.08 -30.49 1.77
N THR A 236 -12.67 -29.34 1.24
CA THR A 236 -13.60 -28.34 0.72
C THR A 236 -14.23 -28.78 -0.60
N ALA A 237 -13.48 -29.48 -1.47
CA ALA A 237 -14.07 -30.07 -2.67
C ALA A 237 -15.15 -31.09 -2.30
N SER A 238 -14.91 -31.90 -1.28
CA SER A 238 -15.94 -32.79 -0.70
C SER A 238 -17.09 -31.99 -0.09
N ALA A 239 -16.83 -30.96 0.71
CA ALA A 239 -17.88 -30.13 1.32
C ALA A 239 -18.83 -29.51 0.29
N VAL A 240 -18.31 -29.04 -0.86
CA VAL A 240 -19.10 -28.48 -1.96
C VAL A 240 -20.04 -29.51 -2.58
N LEU A 241 -19.63 -30.77 -2.71
CA LEU A 241 -20.50 -31.85 -3.20
C LEU A 241 -21.63 -32.15 -2.21
N GLY A 242 -21.38 -31.95 -0.91
CA GLY A 242 -22.38 -32.07 0.15
C GLY A 242 -23.42 -30.94 0.21
N VAL A 243 -23.25 -29.86 -0.58
CA VAL A 243 -24.17 -28.73 -0.58
C VAL A 243 -25.52 -29.15 -1.19
N PRO A 244 -26.66 -28.93 -0.49
CA PRO A 244 -27.99 -29.31 -0.99
C PRO A 244 -28.54 -28.31 -2.04
N ALA A 245 -27.71 -27.96 -3.03
CA ALA A 245 -28.01 -26.92 -4.03
C ALA A 245 -29.07 -27.37 -5.05
N ASP A 246 -30.04 -26.51 -5.34
CA ASP A 246 -31.04 -26.73 -6.40
C ASP A 246 -30.42 -26.46 -7.78
N PRO A 247 -30.37 -27.42 -8.71
CA PRO A 247 -29.86 -27.15 -10.06
C PRO A 247 -30.68 -26.09 -10.80
N ALA A 248 -31.92 -25.80 -10.38
CA ALA A 248 -32.75 -24.76 -10.97
C ALA A 248 -32.43 -23.34 -10.47
N LYS A 249 -31.54 -23.18 -9.48
CA LYS A 249 -31.19 -21.88 -8.89
C LYS A 249 -29.72 -21.59 -9.05
N SER A 250 -29.39 -20.32 -9.30
CA SER A 250 -28.01 -19.86 -9.20
C SER A 250 -27.61 -19.75 -7.73
N PHE A 251 -26.53 -20.44 -7.34
CA PHE A 251 -26.09 -20.49 -5.95
C PHE A 251 -24.59 -20.23 -5.81
N ALA A 252 -24.21 -19.66 -4.67
CA ALA A 252 -22.84 -19.72 -4.16
C ALA A 252 -22.81 -20.63 -2.93
N TYR A 253 -21.66 -21.23 -2.66
CA TYR A 253 -21.41 -21.94 -1.42
C TYR A 253 -20.43 -21.16 -0.54
N LEU A 254 -20.56 -21.33 0.76
CA LEU A 254 -19.61 -20.92 1.78
C LEU A 254 -19.32 -22.14 2.66
N SER A 255 -18.17 -22.77 2.45
CA SER A 255 -17.65 -23.75 3.41
C SER A 255 -17.04 -22.99 4.58
N SER A 256 -17.78 -22.91 5.69
CA SER A 256 -17.41 -22.09 6.84
C SER A 256 -16.82 -22.95 7.95
N GLY A 257 -15.49 -23.00 8.00
CA GLY A 257 -14.69 -23.61 9.06
C GLY A 257 -13.64 -22.63 9.58
N THR A 258 -12.46 -23.14 9.94
CA THR A 258 -11.27 -22.32 10.24
C THR A 258 -11.02 -21.32 9.11
N TRP A 259 -11.09 -21.81 7.86
CA TRP A 259 -11.20 -21.00 6.65
C TRP A 259 -12.66 -20.90 6.22
N SER A 260 -13.01 -19.77 5.62
CA SER A 260 -14.29 -19.50 4.96
C SER A 260 -14.06 -19.47 3.45
N LEU A 261 -14.36 -20.58 2.79
CA LEU A 261 -14.16 -20.74 1.34
C LEU A 261 -15.47 -20.41 0.63
N MET A 262 -15.52 -19.24 -0.02
CA MET A 262 -16.70 -18.75 -0.71
C MET A 262 -16.52 -18.83 -2.22
N GLY A 263 -17.42 -19.52 -2.92
CA GLY A 263 -17.27 -19.77 -4.35
C GLY A 263 -18.53 -20.23 -5.08
N VAL A 264 -18.36 -20.43 -6.38
CA VAL A 264 -19.32 -21.05 -7.30
C VAL A 264 -18.68 -22.25 -8.00
N GLU A 265 -19.51 -23.15 -8.50
CA GLU A 265 -19.08 -24.21 -9.41
C GLU A 265 -19.27 -23.77 -10.86
N LEU A 266 -18.24 -23.96 -11.68
CA LEU A 266 -18.21 -23.60 -13.10
C LEU A 266 -17.77 -24.80 -13.93
N ASP A 267 -18.23 -24.87 -15.18
CA ASP A 267 -17.79 -25.91 -16.14
C ASP A 267 -16.41 -25.58 -16.77
N SER A 268 -15.97 -24.33 -16.61
CA SER A 268 -14.70 -23.82 -17.14
C SER A 268 -14.07 -22.80 -16.19
N PRO A 269 -12.73 -22.74 -16.08
CA PRO A 269 -12.06 -21.80 -15.20
C PRO A 269 -12.13 -20.36 -15.73
N ILE A 270 -12.13 -19.38 -14.83
CA ILE A 270 -12.02 -17.95 -15.14
C ILE A 270 -10.66 -17.44 -14.68
N HIS A 271 -9.78 -17.15 -15.63
CA HIS A 271 -8.41 -16.68 -15.39
C HIS A 271 -8.18 -15.27 -15.98
N SER A 272 -9.22 -14.44 -16.02
CA SER A 272 -9.12 -13.05 -16.47
C SER A 272 -8.20 -12.23 -15.55
N ALA A 273 -7.67 -11.12 -16.07
CA ALA A 273 -6.89 -10.17 -15.27
C ALA A 273 -7.66 -9.67 -14.04
N GLU A 274 -8.98 -9.43 -14.16
CA GLU A 274 -9.82 -9.04 -13.03
C GLU A 274 -9.88 -10.13 -11.94
N ALA A 275 -10.00 -11.40 -12.33
CA ALA A 275 -9.97 -12.51 -11.36
C ALA A 275 -8.62 -12.60 -10.65
N ARG A 276 -7.51 -12.33 -11.38
CA ARG A 276 -6.15 -12.26 -10.82
C ARG A 276 -6.01 -11.12 -9.81
N GLU A 277 -6.41 -9.91 -10.19
CA GLU A 277 -6.31 -8.70 -9.37
C GLU A 277 -7.10 -8.81 -8.08
N ARG A 278 -8.27 -9.45 -8.12
CA ARG A 278 -9.10 -9.73 -6.94
C ARG A 278 -8.71 -11.02 -6.19
N ASN A 279 -7.65 -11.69 -6.63
CA ASN A 279 -7.03 -12.86 -6.03
C ASN A 279 -8.00 -14.06 -5.87
N PHE A 280 -8.81 -14.34 -6.88
CA PHE A 280 -9.64 -15.57 -6.95
C PHE A 280 -8.79 -16.79 -7.32
N THR A 281 -9.26 -17.98 -6.95
CA THR A 281 -8.64 -19.27 -7.32
C THR A 281 -9.58 -20.13 -8.15
N ASN A 282 -9.01 -20.92 -9.06
CA ASN A 282 -9.68 -21.90 -9.93
C ASN A 282 -9.29 -23.33 -9.53
N GLU A 283 -9.64 -23.72 -8.31
CA GLU A 283 -9.41 -25.11 -7.88
C GLU A 283 -10.34 -26.06 -8.63
N ARG A 284 -9.94 -27.32 -8.82
CA ARG A 284 -10.80 -28.32 -9.45
C ARG A 284 -11.86 -28.82 -8.47
N GLY A 285 -13.05 -29.06 -9.00
CA GLY A 285 -14.11 -29.82 -8.36
C GLY A 285 -14.14 -31.27 -8.88
N ALA A 286 -15.05 -32.07 -8.34
CA ALA A 286 -15.32 -33.39 -8.88
C ALA A 286 -16.12 -33.29 -10.19
N PHE A 287 -16.16 -34.40 -10.95
CA PHE A 287 -16.97 -34.50 -12.17
C PHE A 287 -16.68 -33.40 -13.20
N HIS A 288 -15.40 -33.04 -13.35
CA HIS A 288 -14.88 -32.07 -14.32
C HIS A 288 -15.36 -30.61 -14.15
N THR A 289 -15.79 -30.23 -12.94
CA THR A 289 -16.10 -28.84 -12.62
C THR A 289 -14.87 -28.10 -12.06
N TYR A 290 -15.00 -26.78 -11.96
CA TYR A 290 -14.08 -25.87 -11.30
C TYR A 290 -14.79 -25.17 -10.15
N ARG A 291 -14.09 -25.07 -9.03
CA ARG A 291 -14.45 -24.27 -7.88
C ARG A 291 -13.77 -22.92 -8.05
N PHE A 292 -14.53 -21.93 -8.55
CA PHE A 292 -14.08 -20.55 -8.63
C PHE A 292 -14.42 -19.86 -7.33
N LEU A 293 -13.42 -19.62 -6.49
CA LEU A 293 -13.62 -19.24 -5.09
C LEU A 293 -12.54 -18.29 -4.59
N LYS A 294 -12.78 -17.73 -3.40
CA LYS A 294 -11.81 -16.93 -2.65
C LYS A 294 -11.65 -17.52 -1.25
N ASN A 295 -10.40 -17.71 -0.83
CA ASN A 295 -10.09 -18.13 0.53
C ASN A 295 -10.14 -16.91 1.45
N ILE A 296 -11.09 -16.92 2.40
CA ILE A 296 -11.23 -15.88 3.42
C ILE A 296 -10.88 -16.53 4.77
N MET A 297 -10.08 -15.88 5.61
CA MET A 297 -9.91 -16.35 6.98
C MET A 297 -11.26 -16.30 7.68
N GLY A 298 -11.72 -17.45 8.17
CA GLY A 298 -13.10 -17.62 8.62
C GLY A 298 -13.22 -17.58 10.13
N MET A 299 -13.69 -18.68 10.71
CA MET A 299 -13.91 -18.81 12.16
C MET A 299 -12.61 -18.91 12.96
N TRP A 300 -11.46 -18.94 12.30
CA TRP A 300 -10.17 -18.95 12.98
C TRP A 300 -10.00 -17.73 13.92
N PHE A 301 -10.51 -16.55 13.57
CA PHE A 301 -10.47 -15.38 14.46
C PHE A 301 -11.12 -15.66 15.81
N ILE A 302 -12.35 -16.20 15.82
CA ILE A 302 -13.06 -16.50 17.07
C ILE A 302 -12.45 -17.71 17.79
N GLN A 303 -11.81 -18.65 17.07
CA GLN A 303 -11.07 -19.75 17.68
C GLN A 303 -9.84 -19.25 18.45
N GLU A 304 -9.06 -18.31 17.90
CA GLU A 304 -7.93 -17.69 18.60
C GLU A 304 -8.39 -16.89 19.82
N VAL A 305 -9.48 -16.12 19.67
CA VAL A 305 -10.10 -15.41 20.81
C VAL A 305 -10.55 -16.40 21.87
N HIS A 306 -11.19 -17.51 21.50
CA HIS A 306 -11.62 -18.54 22.46
C HIS A 306 -10.44 -19.16 23.23
N ARG A 307 -9.28 -19.38 22.59
CA ARG A 307 -8.07 -19.86 23.29
C ARG A 307 -7.58 -18.88 24.35
N HIS A 308 -7.70 -17.57 24.11
CA HIS A 308 -7.33 -16.54 25.08
C HIS A 308 -8.12 -16.63 26.40
N TYR A 309 -9.35 -17.17 26.34
CA TYR A 309 -10.21 -17.36 27.52
C TYR A 309 -10.15 -18.78 28.09
N GLU A 310 -9.20 -19.62 27.66
CA GLU A 310 -9.00 -20.99 28.15
C GLU A 310 -10.28 -21.86 28.18
N GLY A 311 -11.23 -21.59 27.27
CA GLY A 311 -12.50 -22.31 27.20
C GLY A 311 -13.54 -21.90 28.26
N ALA A 312 -13.34 -20.79 28.98
CA ALA A 312 -14.33 -20.26 29.93
C ALA A 312 -15.66 -19.87 29.27
N ILE A 313 -15.66 -19.60 27.96
CA ILE A 313 -16.85 -19.23 27.17
C ILE A 313 -16.92 -20.19 25.99
N SER A 314 -18.04 -20.91 25.83
CA SER A 314 -18.24 -21.77 24.66
C SER A 314 -18.44 -20.96 23.38
N PHE A 315 -18.22 -21.54 22.20
CA PHE A 315 -18.51 -20.87 20.92
C PHE A 315 -19.97 -20.38 20.82
N GLY A 316 -20.93 -21.16 21.31
CA GLY A 316 -22.33 -20.73 21.41
C GLY A 316 -22.51 -19.56 22.37
N GLY A 317 -21.76 -19.55 23.49
CA GLY A 317 -21.73 -18.42 24.42
C GLY A 317 -21.25 -17.12 23.78
N PHE A 318 -20.21 -17.17 22.92
CA PHE A 318 -19.77 -16.00 22.15
C PHE A 318 -20.84 -15.49 21.18
N VAL A 319 -21.61 -16.39 20.57
CA VAL A 319 -22.74 -16.00 19.70
C VAL A 319 -23.83 -15.28 20.50
N GLU A 320 -24.20 -15.78 21.67
CA GLU A 320 -25.19 -15.11 22.53
C GLU A 320 -24.68 -13.76 23.06
N LEU A 321 -23.42 -13.68 23.50
CA LEU A 321 -22.83 -12.41 23.93
C LEU A 321 -22.79 -11.39 22.78
N ALA A 322 -22.42 -11.80 21.57
CA ALA A 322 -22.37 -10.91 20.42
C ALA A 322 -23.75 -10.36 20.03
N LYS A 323 -24.84 -11.12 20.26
CA LYS A 323 -26.22 -10.66 19.97
C LYS A 323 -26.65 -9.48 20.86
N GLU A 324 -26.15 -9.41 22.09
CA GLU A 324 -26.45 -8.34 23.04
C GLU A 324 -25.71 -7.02 22.72
N GLU A 325 -24.67 -7.09 21.88
CA GLU A 325 -23.88 -5.93 21.49
C GLU A 325 -24.47 -5.21 20.25
N PRO A 326 -24.27 -3.89 20.12
CA PRO A 326 -24.64 -3.15 18.92
C PRO A 326 -23.88 -3.63 17.67
N ALA A 327 -24.60 -3.71 16.54
CA ALA A 327 -24.04 -4.10 15.25
C ALA A 327 -23.15 -3.02 14.63
N PHE A 328 -22.12 -3.43 13.90
CA PHE A 328 -21.31 -2.62 12.99
C PHE A 328 -20.73 -1.35 13.65
N THR A 329 -20.25 -1.50 14.90
CA THR A 329 -19.57 -0.42 15.64
C THR A 329 -18.10 -0.25 15.25
N THR A 330 -17.51 -1.30 14.66
CA THR A 330 -16.11 -1.34 14.24
C THR A 330 -15.98 -2.10 12.92
N PHE A 331 -15.12 -1.60 12.03
CA PHE A 331 -14.86 -2.13 10.70
C PHE A 331 -13.38 -2.54 10.58
N ILE A 332 -13.11 -3.82 10.37
CA ILE A 332 -11.76 -4.39 10.36
C ILE A 332 -11.51 -5.12 9.04
N ASP A 333 -10.43 -4.74 8.35
CA ASP A 333 -9.94 -5.50 7.22
C ASP A 333 -9.25 -6.78 7.69
N PHE A 334 -10.03 -7.84 7.87
CA PHE A 334 -9.51 -9.15 8.21
C PHE A 334 -8.72 -9.83 7.07
N THR A 335 -8.54 -9.15 5.93
CA THR A 335 -7.62 -9.59 4.87
C THR A 335 -6.19 -9.05 5.04
N ASP A 336 -5.96 -8.10 5.96
CA ASP A 336 -4.63 -7.60 6.30
C ASP A 336 -3.75 -8.73 6.87
N ALA A 337 -2.51 -8.83 6.36
CA ALA A 337 -1.53 -9.85 6.73
C ALA A 337 -1.21 -9.88 8.24
N ARG A 338 -1.40 -8.77 8.97
CA ARG A 338 -1.25 -8.72 10.44
C ARG A 338 -2.12 -9.75 11.16
N PHE A 339 -3.28 -10.07 10.57
CA PHE A 339 -4.22 -10.99 11.18
C PHE A 339 -3.92 -12.44 10.84
N LEU A 340 -2.95 -12.78 9.98
CA LEU A 340 -2.72 -14.17 9.57
C LEU A 340 -2.32 -15.10 10.74
N ASN A 341 -1.47 -14.62 11.65
CA ASN A 341 -1.03 -15.35 12.84
C ASN A 341 -0.45 -14.41 13.92
N PRO A 342 -1.24 -13.48 14.50
CA PRO A 342 -0.73 -12.57 15.50
C PRO A 342 -0.51 -13.30 16.83
N ARG A 343 0.41 -12.78 17.66
CA ARG A 343 0.64 -13.32 19.02
C ARG A 343 -0.63 -13.29 19.89
N SER A 344 -1.52 -12.33 19.65
CA SER A 344 -2.82 -12.22 20.30
C SER A 344 -3.83 -11.64 19.32
N MET A 345 -4.84 -12.43 18.93
CA MET A 345 -5.91 -11.97 18.05
C MET A 345 -6.69 -10.80 18.66
N VAL A 346 -7.00 -10.87 19.95
CA VAL A 346 -7.67 -9.79 20.69
C VAL A 346 -6.81 -8.51 20.66
N GLY A 347 -5.51 -8.65 20.96
CA GLY A 347 -4.59 -7.51 20.96
C GLY A 347 -4.47 -6.86 19.59
N GLU A 348 -4.42 -7.66 18.53
CA GLU A 348 -4.31 -7.18 17.15
C GLU A 348 -5.58 -6.46 16.69
N ILE A 349 -6.76 -7.02 16.97
CA ILE A 349 -8.06 -6.37 16.72
C ILE A 349 -8.11 -5.00 17.42
N GLN A 350 -7.70 -4.95 18.69
CA GLN A 350 -7.67 -3.70 19.44
C GLN A 350 -6.64 -2.70 18.89
N SER A 351 -5.47 -3.17 18.44
CA SER A 351 -4.45 -2.31 17.82
C SER A 351 -4.97 -1.70 16.53
N TYR A 352 -5.55 -2.52 15.66
CA TYR A 352 -6.16 -2.06 14.42
C TYR A 352 -7.22 -0.99 14.68
N CYS A 353 -8.11 -1.19 15.65
CA CYS A 353 -9.10 -0.17 16.04
C CYS A 353 -8.44 1.12 16.54
N ARG A 354 -7.35 1.05 17.32
CA ARG A 354 -6.62 2.26 17.77
C ARG A 354 -5.96 3.00 16.61
N GLU A 355 -5.29 2.27 15.71
CA GLU A 355 -4.60 2.81 14.54
C GLU A 355 -5.56 3.49 13.57
N THR A 356 -6.75 2.91 13.41
CA THR A 356 -7.81 3.43 12.52
C THR A 356 -8.77 4.41 13.20
N GLY A 357 -8.54 4.74 14.49
CA GLY A 357 -9.34 5.72 15.25
C GLY A 357 -10.77 5.26 15.55
N GLN A 358 -11.02 3.95 15.59
CA GLN A 358 -12.32 3.35 15.87
C GLN A 358 -12.51 3.07 17.37
N LEU A 359 -13.75 2.76 17.78
CA LEU A 359 -14.01 2.26 19.13
C LEU A 359 -13.22 0.97 19.35
N VAL A 360 -12.55 0.85 20.50
CA VAL A 360 -11.71 -0.31 20.80
C VAL A 360 -12.55 -1.32 21.59
N PRO A 361 -12.89 -2.49 21.04
CA PRO A 361 -13.66 -3.51 21.74
C PRO A 361 -12.90 -4.02 22.98
N GLN A 362 -13.58 -4.08 24.13
CA GLN A 362 -13.02 -4.45 25.43
C GLN A 362 -13.58 -5.79 25.93
N THR A 363 -14.85 -6.09 25.68
CA THR A 363 -15.52 -7.29 26.21
C THR A 363 -15.45 -8.47 25.23
N PRO A 364 -15.60 -9.72 25.71
CA PRO A 364 -15.69 -10.89 24.83
C PRO A 364 -16.86 -10.79 23.82
N GLY A 365 -17.96 -10.14 24.22
CA GLY A 365 -19.11 -9.89 23.36
C GLY A 365 -18.77 -8.89 22.24
N GLU A 366 -18.16 -7.76 22.57
CA GLU A 366 -17.76 -6.72 21.61
C GLU A 366 -16.75 -7.27 20.59
N ILE A 367 -15.77 -8.06 21.04
CA ILE A 367 -14.79 -8.71 20.16
C ILE A 367 -15.48 -9.70 19.21
N ALA A 368 -16.37 -10.56 19.73
CA ALA A 368 -17.08 -11.53 18.91
C ALA A 368 -18.02 -10.83 17.91
N ARG A 369 -18.68 -9.75 18.32
CA ARG A 369 -19.56 -8.97 17.45
C ARG A 369 -18.78 -8.33 16.30
N CYS A 370 -17.65 -7.71 16.62
CA CYS A 370 -16.70 -7.15 15.65
C CYS A 370 -16.30 -8.19 14.58
N ILE A 371 -15.94 -9.41 15.00
CA ILE A 371 -15.55 -10.50 14.08
C ILE A 371 -16.71 -10.87 13.15
N TYR A 372 -17.90 -11.14 13.69
CA TYR A 372 -19.03 -11.61 12.89
C TYR A 372 -19.56 -10.56 11.91
N ASP A 373 -19.62 -9.30 12.32
CA ASP A 373 -20.07 -8.20 11.47
C ASP A 373 -19.14 -8.03 10.25
N ASN A 374 -17.83 -8.03 10.47
CA ASN A 374 -16.85 -7.85 9.39
C ASN A 374 -16.72 -9.08 8.49
N LEU A 375 -16.84 -10.30 9.03
CA LEU A 375 -16.93 -11.51 8.19
C LEU A 375 -18.14 -11.45 7.25
N ALA A 376 -19.30 -10.99 7.72
CA ALA A 376 -20.48 -10.85 6.88
C ALA A 376 -20.29 -9.82 5.75
N ILE A 377 -19.54 -8.73 6.00
CA ILE A 377 -19.16 -7.77 4.96
C ILE A 377 -18.22 -8.40 3.94
N LEU A 378 -17.18 -9.11 4.38
CA LEU A 378 -16.24 -9.79 3.48
C LEU A 378 -16.94 -10.82 2.58
N TYR A 379 -17.91 -11.56 3.13
CA TYR A 379 -18.74 -12.48 2.35
C TYR A 379 -19.59 -11.75 1.31
N ALA A 380 -20.24 -10.65 1.71
CA ALA A 380 -21.06 -9.86 0.79
C ALA A 380 -20.24 -9.25 -0.35
N LEU A 381 -19.05 -8.72 -0.05
CA LEU A 381 -18.12 -8.21 -1.06
C LEU A 381 -17.69 -9.34 -1.98
N CYS A 382 -17.28 -10.49 -1.46
CA CYS A 382 -16.88 -11.64 -2.28
C CYS A 382 -18.00 -12.09 -3.24
N VAL A 383 -19.27 -12.04 -2.81
CA VAL A 383 -20.42 -12.29 -3.70
C VAL A 383 -20.52 -11.25 -4.80
N GLU A 384 -20.45 -9.95 -4.48
CA GLU A 384 -20.50 -8.87 -5.48
C GLU A 384 -19.37 -9.00 -6.52
N GLU A 385 -18.15 -9.28 -6.07
CA GLU A 385 -17.00 -9.51 -6.96
C GLU A 385 -17.23 -10.71 -7.87
N MET A 386 -17.76 -11.81 -7.32
CA MET A 386 -18.01 -13.03 -8.06
C MET A 386 -19.14 -12.85 -9.08
N GLU A 387 -20.23 -12.16 -8.76
CA GLU A 387 -21.30 -11.81 -9.71
C GLU A 387 -20.76 -10.95 -10.84
N ALA A 388 -19.90 -9.98 -10.54
CA ALA A 388 -19.27 -9.10 -11.54
C ALA A 388 -18.38 -9.89 -12.52
N ILE A 389 -17.50 -10.75 -12.00
CA ILE A 389 -16.56 -11.54 -12.81
C ILE A 389 -17.30 -12.60 -13.65
N THR A 390 -18.25 -13.30 -13.04
CA THR A 390 -18.97 -14.42 -13.70
C THR A 390 -20.09 -13.94 -14.62
N GLY A 391 -20.57 -12.70 -14.42
CA GLY A 391 -21.76 -12.17 -15.09
C GLY A 391 -23.06 -12.88 -14.67
N ARG A 392 -23.06 -13.65 -13.58
CA ARG A 392 -24.21 -14.43 -13.10
C ARG A 392 -24.68 -13.89 -11.76
N ALA A 393 -25.97 -13.57 -11.67
CA ALA A 393 -26.58 -13.25 -10.40
C ALA A 393 -26.72 -14.51 -9.53
N ILE A 394 -26.32 -14.42 -8.27
CA ILE A 394 -26.49 -15.44 -7.24
C ILE A 394 -27.83 -15.18 -6.53
N GLU A 395 -28.66 -16.22 -6.43
CA GLU A 395 -29.96 -16.16 -5.77
C GLU A 395 -29.89 -16.61 -4.30
N VAL A 396 -29.05 -17.60 -4.02
CA VAL A 396 -28.92 -18.22 -2.69
C VAL A 396 -27.47 -18.52 -2.35
N ILE A 397 -27.09 -18.26 -1.09
CA ILE A 397 -25.81 -18.63 -0.51
C ILE A 397 -26.04 -19.84 0.40
N HIS A 398 -25.38 -20.95 0.12
CA HIS A 398 -25.39 -22.13 0.98
C HIS A 398 -24.21 -22.07 1.95
N ILE A 399 -24.48 -21.88 3.23
CA ILE A 399 -23.46 -21.95 4.28
C ILE A 399 -23.44 -23.37 4.84
N VAL A 400 -22.32 -24.05 4.70
CA VAL A 400 -22.12 -25.43 5.16
C VAL A 400 -20.93 -25.54 6.11
N GLY A 401 -20.78 -26.68 6.78
CA GLY A 401 -19.72 -26.88 7.78
C GLY A 401 -20.06 -26.29 9.15
N GLY A 402 -19.07 -26.18 10.03
CA GLY A 402 -19.27 -25.76 11.42
C GLY A 402 -19.89 -24.36 11.57
N GLY A 403 -19.55 -23.43 10.67
CA GLY A 403 -20.09 -22.07 10.68
C GLY A 403 -21.58 -21.99 10.36
N SER A 404 -22.18 -23.01 9.73
CA SER A 404 -23.64 -23.08 9.50
C SER A 404 -24.46 -23.11 10.79
N SER A 405 -23.84 -23.49 11.92
CA SER A 405 -24.49 -23.49 13.24
C SER A 405 -24.50 -22.09 13.90
N ASN A 406 -23.74 -21.12 13.38
CA ASN A 406 -23.71 -19.75 13.89
C ASN A 406 -24.86 -18.94 13.29
N GLN A 407 -26.02 -18.98 13.95
CA GLN A 407 -27.23 -18.32 13.48
C GLN A 407 -27.07 -16.81 13.29
N LEU A 408 -26.28 -16.14 14.14
CA LEU A 408 -26.02 -14.70 14.01
C LEU A 408 -25.26 -14.41 12.72
N LEU A 409 -24.16 -15.12 12.46
CA LEU A 409 -23.38 -14.96 11.24
C LEU A 409 -24.19 -15.30 9.98
N CYS A 410 -25.04 -16.34 10.03
CA CYS A 410 -25.94 -16.68 8.91
C CYS A 410 -26.93 -15.55 8.61
N GLN A 411 -27.58 -14.97 9.63
CA GLN A 411 -28.50 -13.85 9.44
C GLN A 411 -27.77 -12.57 8.98
N LEU A 412 -26.60 -12.27 9.56
CA LEU A 412 -25.77 -11.15 9.11
C LEU A 412 -25.33 -11.33 7.66
N THR A 413 -24.95 -12.54 7.25
CA THR A 413 -24.61 -12.83 5.85
C THR A 413 -25.79 -12.58 4.93
N ALA A 414 -27.02 -12.98 5.30
CA ALA A 414 -28.22 -12.69 4.51
C ALA A 414 -28.46 -11.18 4.40
N ASN A 415 -28.41 -10.47 5.53
CA ASN A 415 -28.62 -9.03 5.60
C ASN A 415 -27.59 -8.24 4.77
N VAL A 416 -26.29 -8.52 4.97
CA VAL A 416 -25.20 -7.78 4.34
C VAL A 416 -24.96 -8.21 2.90
N SER A 417 -25.27 -9.44 2.49
CA SER A 417 -25.19 -9.82 1.06
C SER A 417 -26.45 -9.40 0.27
N GLY A 418 -27.58 -9.19 0.96
CA GLY A 418 -28.87 -9.01 0.30
C GLY A 418 -29.38 -10.28 -0.39
N LYS A 419 -28.79 -11.44 -0.10
CA LYS A 419 -29.14 -12.74 -0.69
C LYS A 419 -29.82 -13.64 0.33
N LYS A 420 -30.57 -14.61 -0.17
CA LYS A 420 -31.10 -15.68 0.68
C LYS A 420 -29.94 -16.54 1.18
N VAL A 421 -29.94 -16.90 2.45
CA VAL A 421 -28.97 -17.82 3.01
C VAL A 421 -29.67 -19.12 3.42
N THR A 422 -29.08 -20.24 3.05
CA THR A 422 -29.47 -21.58 3.53
C THR A 422 -28.31 -22.15 4.33
N ALA A 423 -28.49 -22.37 5.62
CA ALA A 423 -27.47 -22.92 6.50
C ALA A 423 -27.70 -24.41 6.76
N GLY A 424 -26.67 -25.20 6.51
CA GLY A 424 -26.65 -26.65 6.69
C GLY A 424 -26.52 -27.41 5.36
N PRO A 425 -26.11 -28.69 5.42
CA PRO A 425 -25.82 -29.47 6.63
C PRO A 425 -24.45 -29.16 7.26
N THR A 426 -24.32 -29.34 8.57
CA THR A 426 -23.04 -29.20 9.29
C THR A 426 -22.00 -30.22 8.82
N GLU A 427 -22.46 -31.42 8.44
CA GLU A 427 -21.65 -32.57 8.05
C GLU A 427 -21.36 -32.64 6.53
N SER A 428 -21.24 -31.48 5.88
CA SER A 428 -21.19 -31.39 4.41
C SER A 428 -19.98 -32.10 3.79
N THR A 429 -18.82 -32.04 4.44
CA THR A 429 -17.60 -32.73 3.96
C THR A 429 -17.79 -34.23 3.87
N ALA A 430 -18.19 -34.87 4.98
CA ALA A 430 -18.50 -36.29 5.02
C ALA A 430 -19.61 -36.66 4.03
N LEU A 431 -20.64 -35.83 3.89
CA LEU A 431 -21.72 -36.06 2.93
C LEU A 431 -21.26 -36.04 1.47
N GLY A 432 -20.39 -35.13 1.09
CA GLY A 432 -19.87 -35.09 -0.27
C GLY A 432 -18.89 -36.23 -0.57
N ASN A 433 -18.08 -36.61 0.41
CA ASN A 433 -17.26 -37.83 0.33
C ASN A 433 -18.15 -39.07 0.10
N LEU A 434 -19.18 -39.25 0.94
CA LEU A 434 -20.16 -40.33 0.79
C LEU A 434 -20.90 -40.26 -0.56
N ALA A 435 -21.25 -39.07 -1.05
CA ALA A 435 -21.90 -38.90 -2.34
C ALA A 435 -21.03 -39.42 -3.49
N VAL A 436 -19.72 -39.13 -3.49
CA VAL A 436 -18.81 -39.68 -4.50
C VAL A 436 -18.73 -41.20 -4.42
N GLN A 437 -18.68 -41.77 -3.21
CA GLN A 437 -18.68 -43.22 -3.04
C GLN A 437 -19.98 -43.87 -3.56
N MET A 438 -21.14 -43.31 -3.20
CA MET A 438 -22.46 -43.80 -3.64
C MET A 438 -22.62 -43.72 -5.15
N ILE A 439 -22.09 -42.67 -5.79
CA ILE A 439 -22.06 -42.53 -7.25
C ILE A 439 -21.13 -43.58 -7.87
N ALA A 440 -19.93 -43.77 -7.31
CA ALA A 440 -18.97 -44.75 -7.82
C ALA A 440 -19.48 -46.20 -7.73
N THR A 441 -20.27 -46.53 -6.70
CA THR A 441 -20.90 -47.85 -6.56
C THR A 441 -22.23 -48.00 -7.31
N GLY A 442 -22.73 -46.92 -7.93
CA GLY A 442 -24.02 -46.89 -8.63
C GLY A 442 -25.25 -46.95 -7.71
N GLU A 443 -25.08 -46.68 -6.40
CA GLU A 443 -26.21 -46.54 -5.46
C GLU A 443 -26.97 -45.23 -5.67
N VAL A 444 -26.26 -44.21 -6.17
CA VAL A 444 -26.81 -42.93 -6.67
C VAL A 444 -26.31 -42.74 -8.10
N SER A 445 -27.13 -42.20 -9.00
CA SER A 445 -26.81 -42.07 -10.42
C SER A 445 -25.81 -40.94 -10.73
N ASP A 446 -25.98 -39.77 -10.10
CA ASP A 446 -25.16 -38.59 -10.34
C ASP A 446 -25.20 -37.59 -9.16
N ILE A 447 -24.47 -36.47 -9.31
CA ILE A 447 -24.40 -35.42 -8.30
C ILE A 447 -25.74 -34.71 -8.07
N HIS A 448 -26.62 -34.63 -9.06
CA HIS A 448 -27.93 -33.99 -8.90
C HIS A 448 -28.84 -34.84 -8.02
N GLU A 449 -28.86 -36.16 -8.24
CA GLU A 449 -29.57 -37.10 -7.37
C GLU A 449 -29.00 -37.08 -5.95
N ALA A 450 -27.67 -37.06 -5.79
CA ALA A 450 -27.02 -36.96 -4.48
C ALA A 450 -27.44 -35.69 -3.73
N ARG A 451 -27.38 -34.52 -4.37
CA ARG A 451 -27.81 -33.24 -3.76
C ARG A 451 -29.29 -33.20 -3.44
N SER A 452 -30.13 -33.82 -4.29
CA SER A 452 -31.56 -33.99 -4.01
C SER A 452 -31.75 -34.83 -2.75
N LEU A 453 -31.08 -35.97 -2.65
CA LEU A 453 -31.15 -36.87 -1.49
C LEU A 453 -30.71 -36.17 -0.19
N ILE A 454 -29.61 -35.42 -0.23
CA ILE A 454 -29.12 -34.63 0.91
C ILE A 454 -30.17 -33.60 1.34
N ARG A 455 -30.73 -32.82 0.40
CA ARG A 455 -31.76 -31.80 0.69
C ARG A 455 -33.03 -32.39 1.32
N HIS A 456 -33.46 -33.57 0.87
CA HIS A 456 -34.64 -34.25 1.44
C HIS A 456 -34.37 -34.87 2.81
N THR A 457 -33.11 -35.21 3.10
CA THR A 457 -32.69 -35.87 4.33
C THR A 457 -32.46 -34.87 5.47
N PHE A 458 -31.68 -33.82 5.20
CA PHE A 458 -31.20 -32.89 6.22
C PHE A 458 -31.95 -31.56 6.15
N ALA A 459 -32.56 -31.17 7.27
CA ALA A 459 -33.16 -29.85 7.40
C ALA A 459 -32.08 -28.77 7.30
N SER A 460 -32.38 -27.70 6.55
CA SER A 460 -31.54 -26.51 6.47
C SER A 460 -32.32 -25.31 7.00
N ALA A 461 -31.64 -24.42 7.74
CA ALA A 461 -32.24 -23.19 8.22
C ALA A 461 -32.18 -22.11 7.13
N GLY A 462 -33.32 -21.49 6.83
CA GLY A 462 -33.40 -20.39 5.87
C GLY A 462 -33.34 -19.03 6.56
N TYR A 463 -32.55 -18.11 6.00
CA TYR A 463 -32.43 -16.73 6.44
C TYR A 463 -32.71 -15.81 5.26
N GLU A 464 -33.68 -14.91 5.44
CA GLU A 464 -34.04 -13.90 4.46
C GLU A 464 -33.41 -12.56 4.87
N PRO A 465 -32.97 -11.72 3.90
CA PRO A 465 -32.51 -10.37 4.19
C PRO A 465 -33.62 -9.55 4.85
N GLU A 466 -33.31 -8.91 5.98
CA GLU A 466 -34.27 -8.06 6.69
C GLU A 466 -34.42 -6.69 6.01
N ALA A 467 -35.65 -6.21 5.85
CA ALA A 467 -35.97 -4.98 5.11
C ALA A 467 -35.41 -3.68 5.77
N ALA A 468 -35.02 -3.73 7.04
CA ALA A 468 -34.51 -2.60 7.81
C ALA A 468 -32.96 -2.59 7.92
N CYS A 469 -32.23 -3.32 7.06
CA CYS A 469 -30.78 -3.38 7.13
C CYS A 469 -30.10 -2.20 6.42
N HIS A 470 -29.09 -1.61 7.06
CA HIS A 470 -28.29 -0.49 6.54
C HIS A 470 -27.11 -0.98 5.69
N ARG A 471 -27.32 -2.00 4.85
CA ARG A 471 -26.27 -2.69 4.07
C ARG A 471 -25.32 -1.74 3.35
N ALA A 472 -25.88 -0.78 2.60
CA ALA A 472 -25.11 0.15 1.79
C ALA A 472 -24.18 1.01 2.67
N GLU A 473 -24.71 1.51 3.80
CA GLU A 473 -23.95 2.32 4.76
C GLU A 473 -22.82 1.50 5.39
N TRP A 474 -23.07 0.24 5.78
CA TRP A 474 -22.04 -0.62 6.37
C TRP A 474 -20.92 -0.98 5.41
N ILE A 475 -21.25 -1.30 4.15
CA ILE A 475 -20.25 -1.62 3.12
C ILE A 475 -19.45 -0.36 2.73
N GLU A 476 -20.11 0.79 2.61
CA GLU A 476 -19.44 2.07 2.34
C GLU A 476 -18.47 2.42 3.47
N GLU A 477 -18.93 2.31 4.72
CA GLU A 477 -18.11 2.60 5.89
C GLU A 477 -16.93 1.62 6.04
N PHE A 478 -17.15 0.33 5.76
CA PHE A 478 -16.07 -0.65 5.68
C PHE A 478 -15.04 -0.27 4.63
N LYS A 479 -15.44 -0.03 3.37
CA LYS A 479 -14.52 0.38 2.30
C LYS A 479 -13.78 1.66 2.68
N ARG A 480 -14.46 2.63 3.31
CA ARG A 480 -13.87 3.88 3.79
C ARG A 480 -12.76 3.65 4.82
N VAL A 481 -12.97 2.71 5.75
CA VAL A 481 -11.99 2.37 6.78
C VAL A 481 -10.83 1.54 6.22
N THR A 482 -11.09 0.61 5.29
CA THR A 482 -10.10 -0.39 4.83
C THR A 482 -9.27 0.04 3.62
N THR A 483 -9.83 0.81 2.68
CA THR A 483 -9.08 1.27 1.48
C THR A 483 -8.28 2.55 1.71
N GLY A 484 -8.35 3.13 2.90
CA GLY A 484 -7.79 4.45 3.16
C GLY A 484 -8.48 5.58 2.35
N GLU A 485 -9.53 5.27 1.55
CA GLU A 485 -10.46 6.24 0.98
C GLU A 485 -11.25 6.87 2.12
N ARG A 486 -10.59 7.79 2.82
CA ARG A 486 -11.27 8.86 3.54
C ARG A 486 -12.21 9.48 2.51
N LYS A 487 -13.51 9.53 2.82
CA LYS A 487 -14.51 10.33 2.09
C LYS A 487 -13.81 11.53 1.49
N GLY A 488 -13.87 11.65 0.16
CA GLY A 488 -13.40 12.82 -0.56
C GLY A 488 -13.69 14.04 0.30
N VAL A 489 -12.62 14.68 0.74
CA VAL A 489 -12.54 15.76 1.72
C VAL A 489 -13.90 16.42 1.98
N THR A 490 -14.67 15.88 2.93
CA THR A 490 -15.81 16.57 3.58
C THR A 490 -16.26 15.95 4.90
N SER A 491 -15.62 14.89 5.41
CA SER A 491 -15.76 14.53 6.83
C SER A 491 -14.40 14.37 7.49
N VAL A 492 -13.94 15.47 8.06
CA VAL A 492 -12.88 15.53 9.05
C VAL A 492 -13.13 14.46 10.12
N SER A 493 -12.12 13.68 10.51
CA SER A 493 -12.27 12.69 11.60
C SER A 493 -12.81 13.38 12.86
N THR A 494 -13.72 12.74 13.59
CA THR A 494 -14.39 13.36 14.75
C THR A 494 -13.42 13.89 15.80
N GLY A 495 -12.26 13.24 15.97
CA GLY A 495 -11.17 13.71 16.84
C GLY A 495 -10.40 14.92 16.30
N LEU A 496 -10.14 14.97 14.98
CA LEU A 496 -9.50 16.13 14.34
C LEU A 496 -10.46 17.33 14.33
N GLU A 497 -11.74 17.11 14.04
CA GLU A 497 -12.77 18.15 14.09
C GLU A 497 -12.94 18.68 15.52
N ALA A 498 -13.00 17.81 16.53
CA ALA A 498 -13.08 18.24 17.92
C ALA A 498 -11.86 19.09 18.34
N SER A 499 -10.64 18.63 18.01
CA SER A 499 -9.40 19.37 18.31
C SER A 499 -9.36 20.72 17.60
N TYR A 500 -9.81 20.76 16.34
CA TYR A 500 -9.92 22.00 15.57
C TYR A 500 -10.94 22.96 16.17
N GLN A 501 -12.13 22.49 16.53
CA GLN A 501 -13.19 23.33 17.11
C GLN A 501 -12.76 23.91 18.47
N GLU A 502 -11.99 23.17 19.27
CA GLU A 502 -11.44 23.67 20.52
C GLU A 502 -10.35 24.72 20.28
N ALA A 503 -9.42 24.47 19.36
CA ALA A 503 -8.40 25.44 18.96
C ALA A 503 -9.04 26.73 18.41
N LYS A 504 -10.04 26.60 17.53
CA LYS A 504 -10.81 27.71 16.96
C LYS A 504 -11.40 28.61 18.03
N LYS A 505 -12.08 28.04 19.03
CA LYS A 505 -12.64 28.80 20.17
C LYS A 505 -11.57 29.56 20.96
N LEU A 506 -10.35 29.05 21.06
CA LEU A 506 -9.27 29.72 21.79
C LEU A 506 -8.73 30.94 21.02
N TYR A 507 -8.62 30.83 19.70
CA TYR A 507 -8.22 31.96 18.85
C TYR A 507 -9.34 33.02 18.72
N GLU A 508 -10.59 32.60 18.62
CA GLU A 508 -11.75 33.51 18.53
C GLU A 508 -11.88 34.42 19.77
N LYS A 509 -11.46 33.96 20.95
CA LYS A 509 -11.40 34.80 22.17
C LYS A 509 -10.50 36.04 22.02
N HIS A 510 -9.54 35.99 21.10
CA HIS A 510 -8.63 37.09 20.78
C HIS A 510 -9.03 37.83 19.50
N GLY A 511 -10.23 37.57 18.97
CA GLY A 511 -10.75 38.24 17.77
C GLY A 511 -10.18 37.69 16.45
N ILE A 512 -9.60 36.49 16.45
CA ILE A 512 -9.02 35.86 15.26
C ILE A 512 -10.05 34.96 14.59
N ASP A 513 -10.37 35.23 13.32
CA ASP A 513 -11.20 34.36 12.48
C ASP A 513 -10.34 33.29 11.82
N VAL A 514 -10.36 32.09 12.40
CA VAL A 514 -9.55 30.97 11.92
C VAL A 514 -9.96 30.50 10.52
N GLU A 515 -11.25 30.61 10.14
CA GLU A 515 -11.68 30.20 8.79
C GLU A 515 -11.12 31.15 7.73
N ALA A 516 -11.18 32.46 7.98
CA ALA A 516 -10.61 33.47 7.10
C ALA A 516 -9.08 33.31 6.98
N VAL A 517 -8.40 32.93 8.07
CA VAL A 517 -6.96 32.61 8.04
C VAL A 517 -6.67 31.42 7.12
N LEU A 518 -7.43 30.33 7.23
CA LEU A 518 -7.23 29.15 6.38
C LEU A 518 -7.51 29.46 4.90
N GLU A 519 -8.51 30.28 4.61
CA GLU A 519 -8.79 30.76 3.25
C GLU A 519 -7.62 31.59 2.71
N LYS A 520 -7.13 32.59 3.48
CA LYS A 520 -5.97 33.41 3.09
C LYS A 520 -4.72 32.56 2.86
N LEU A 521 -4.46 31.58 3.72
CA LEU A 521 -3.33 30.66 3.59
C LEU A 521 -3.41 29.83 2.30
N SER A 522 -4.60 29.35 1.93
CA SER A 522 -4.80 28.54 0.72
C SER A 522 -4.52 29.29 -0.58
N ALA A 523 -4.65 30.62 -0.56
CA ALA A 523 -4.39 31.48 -1.72
C ALA A 523 -2.90 31.78 -1.92
N ILE A 524 -2.06 31.67 -0.88
CA ILE A 524 -0.63 31.98 -0.96
C ILE A 524 0.10 30.92 -1.79
N LYS A 525 0.90 31.41 -2.74
CA LYS A 525 1.78 30.58 -3.56
C LYS A 525 3.19 30.61 -2.97
N VAL A 526 3.77 29.42 -2.78
CA VAL A 526 5.18 29.24 -2.48
C VAL A 526 5.82 28.58 -3.71
N SER A 527 6.94 29.11 -4.18
CA SER A 527 7.65 28.60 -5.35
C SER A 527 8.71 27.59 -4.92
N MET A 528 8.51 26.33 -5.29
CA MET A 528 9.41 25.22 -4.97
C MET A 528 10.54 25.17 -5.98
N HIS A 529 11.79 25.30 -5.54
CA HIS A 529 12.95 25.25 -6.41
C HIS A 529 13.19 23.85 -6.97
N CYS A 530 13.39 23.74 -8.29
CA CYS A 530 13.57 22.45 -8.94
C CYS A 530 14.92 21.79 -8.64
N TRP A 531 15.95 22.57 -8.28
CA TRP A 531 17.33 22.10 -8.21
C TRP A 531 17.68 21.24 -6.99
N GLN A 532 16.84 21.25 -5.96
CA GLN A 532 16.96 20.30 -4.86
C GLN A 532 16.72 18.85 -5.31
N GLY A 533 16.02 18.63 -6.44
CA GLY A 533 15.70 17.30 -6.95
C GLY A 533 16.87 16.53 -7.53
N ASP A 534 17.91 17.22 -7.98
CA ASP A 534 19.02 16.64 -8.73
C ASP A 534 20.39 17.23 -8.35
N ASP A 535 20.48 17.94 -7.23
CA ASP A 535 21.73 18.56 -6.75
C ASP A 535 22.26 19.65 -7.68
N VAL A 536 21.37 20.47 -8.24
CA VAL A 536 21.74 21.61 -9.11
C VAL A 536 22.52 21.18 -10.38
N ARG A 537 22.37 19.92 -10.81
CA ARG A 537 23.09 19.38 -11.98
C ARG A 537 22.48 19.86 -13.30
N GLY A 538 21.16 20.00 -13.34
CA GLY A 538 20.41 20.28 -14.56
C GLY A 538 20.55 19.17 -15.61
N PHE A 539 20.09 19.47 -16.82
CA PHE A 539 19.97 18.49 -17.91
C PHE A 539 20.73 18.88 -19.19
N LEU A 540 21.19 20.13 -19.31
CA LEU A 540 21.97 20.57 -20.47
C LEU A 540 23.45 20.13 -20.39
N ASN A 541 24.09 20.23 -19.22
CA ASN A 541 25.53 19.99 -19.03
C ASN A 541 25.81 18.97 -17.91
N ARG A 542 25.22 17.77 -18.00
CA ARG A 542 25.15 16.80 -16.89
C ARG A 542 26.50 16.28 -16.37
N ASP A 543 27.54 16.37 -17.18
CA ASP A 543 28.89 15.92 -16.85
C ASP A 543 29.79 17.04 -16.26
N GLN A 544 29.30 18.29 -16.17
CA GLN A 544 30.06 19.39 -15.57
C GLN A 544 29.92 19.40 -14.04
N GLU A 545 31.03 19.70 -13.36
CA GLU A 545 31.03 19.90 -11.91
C GLU A 545 30.27 21.18 -11.52
N LEU A 546 29.63 21.16 -10.36
CA LEU A 546 28.97 22.33 -9.79
C LEU A 546 30.02 23.39 -9.41
N THR A 547 29.85 24.62 -9.91
CA THR A 547 30.74 25.76 -9.65
C THR A 547 29.94 27.03 -9.32
N GLY A 548 30.60 28.19 -9.18
CA GLY A 548 29.94 29.45 -8.86
C GLY A 548 29.81 29.75 -7.36
N GLY A 549 30.50 28.97 -6.52
CA GLY A 549 30.57 29.20 -5.07
C GLY A 549 29.36 28.73 -4.26
N ILE A 550 28.52 27.91 -4.88
CA ILE A 550 27.53 27.05 -4.24
C ILE A 550 28.05 25.61 -4.20
N ALA A 551 27.64 24.83 -3.20
CA ALA A 551 28.03 23.43 -3.08
C ALA A 551 26.94 22.59 -2.45
N VAL A 552 26.60 21.47 -3.08
CA VAL A 552 25.70 20.47 -2.51
C VAL A 552 26.50 19.52 -1.62
N THR A 553 26.11 19.40 -0.36
CA THR A 553 26.74 18.48 0.59
C THR A 553 25.87 17.25 0.84
N GLY A 554 26.48 16.07 0.74
CA GLY A 554 25.82 14.77 0.93
C GLY A 554 25.70 13.97 -0.37
N ASN A 555 25.51 12.66 -0.24
CA ASN A 555 25.45 11.71 -1.36
C ASN A 555 24.24 10.77 -1.23
N TYR A 556 23.11 11.31 -0.77
CA TYR A 556 21.89 10.53 -0.60
C TYR A 556 21.40 10.03 -1.97
N PRO A 557 21.08 8.73 -2.12
CA PRO A 557 20.72 8.15 -3.42
C PRO A 557 19.38 8.70 -3.95
N GLY A 558 19.08 8.41 -5.21
CA GLY A 558 17.76 8.67 -5.80
C GLY A 558 17.56 10.04 -6.46
N ALA A 559 18.62 10.86 -6.56
CA ALA A 559 18.58 12.12 -7.30
C ALA A 559 17.96 11.94 -8.70
N ALA A 560 17.09 12.87 -9.09
CA ALA A 560 16.49 12.87 -10.42
C ALA A 560 17.58 13.01 -11.49
N ARG A 561 17.39 12.29 -12.59
CA ARG A 561 18.35 12.24 -13.71
C ARG A 561 17.75 12.83 -14.97
N THR A 562 16.44 12.89 -15.13
CA THR A 562 15.86 13.43 -16.36
C THR A 562 14.73 14.41 -16.07
N PRO A 563 14.33 15.18 -17.10
CA PRO A 563 13.01 15.73 -17.32
C PRO A 563 11.91 15.22 -16.41
N GLU A 564 11.65 13.96 -16.75
CA GLU A 564 10.53 13.13 -16.33
C GLU A 564 10.70 12.66 -14.89
N GLU A 565 11.90 12.19 -14.52
CA GLU A 565 12.17 11.81 -13.12
C GLU A 565 11.99 13.00 -12.18
N LEU A 566 12.45 14.19 -12.57
CA LEU A 566 12.31 15.38 -11.74
C LEU A 566 10.84 15.80 -11.60
N ARG A 567 10.06 15.79 -12.69
CA ARG A 567 8.61 16.02 -12.63
C ARG A 567 7.90 15.00 -11.75
N GLN A 568 8.26 13.72 -11.86
CA GLN A 568 7.70 12.65 -11.04
C GLN A 568 7.97 12.87 -9.54
N ASP A 569 9.18 13.32 -9.20
CA ASP A 569 9.57 13.63 -7.81
C ASP A 569 8.84 14.88 -7.30
N LEU A 570 8.68 15.91 -8.14
CA LEU A 570 7.92 17.13 -7.83
C LEU A 570 6.42 16.80 -7.62
N GLU A 571 5.83 15.95 -8.45
CA GLU A 571 4.46 15.46 -8.29
C GLU A 571 4.28 14.74 -6.95
N LYS A 572 5.22 13.84 -6.59
CA LYS A 572 5.17 13.18 -5.29
C LYS A 572 5.28 14.19 -4.15
N ALA A 573 6.18 15.17 -4.23
CA ALA A 573 6.29 16.22 -3.23
C ALA A 573 4.98 17.01 -3.10
N PHE A 574 4.39 17.47 -4.21
CA PHE A 574 3.13 18.22 -4.20
C PHE A 574 1.95 17.42 -3.68
N SER A 575 1.92 16.09 -3.84
CA SER A 575 0.87 15.25 -3.22
C SER A 575 0.88 15.28 -1.68
N LEU A 576 1.97 15.79 -1.07
CA LEU A 576 2.18 15.83 0.38
C LEU A 576 2.15 17.26 0.95
N ILE A 577 1.99 18.28 0.10
CA ILE A 577 2.05 19.71 0.44
C ILE A 577 0.68 20.34 0.18
N PRO A 578 0.06 21.00 1.17
CA PRO A 578 -1.29 21.53 1.02
C PRO A 578 -1.32 22.75 0.09
N GLY A 579 -2.23 22.74 -0.90
CA GLY A 579 -2.48 23.88 -1.79
C GLY A 579 -1.87 23.72 -3.19
N LYS A 580 -2.09 24.74 -4.03
CA LYS A 580 -1.55 24.81 -5.40
C LYS A 580 -0.47 25.87 -5.47
N HIS A 581 0.69 25.53 -5.99
CA HIS A 581 1.92 26.30 -5.82
C HIS A 581 2.62 26.58 -7.15
N LYS A 582 3.89 27.00 -7.08
CA LYS A 582 4.73 27.24 -8.25
C LYS A 582 5.98 26.36 -8.22
N VAL A 583 6.60 26.17 -9.38
CA VAL A 583 7.94 25.59 -9.49
C VAL A 583 8.90 26.64 -10.02
N ASN A 584 10.03 26.82 -9.33
CA ASN A 584 11.10 27.72 -9.74
C ASN A 584 12.13 26.95 -10.55
N LEU A 585 12.23 27.26 -11.85
CA LEU A 585 13.10 26.57 -12.80
C LEU A 585 14.39 27.36 -13.04
N HIS A 586 15.49 26.65 -13.21
CA HIS A 586 16.72 27.21 -13.77
C HIS A 586 16.82 26.91 -15.28
N ALA A 587 17.55 27.73 -16.02
CA ALA A 587 17.70 27.55 -17.46
C ALA A 587 18.38 26.22 -17.84
N ILE A 588 19.27 25.68 -17.00
CA ILE A 588 19.87 24.35 -17.21
C ILE A 588 18.88 23.18 -17.11
N TYR A 589 17.64 23.41 -16.68
CA TYR A 589 16.56 22.40 -16.61
C TYR A 589 15.70 22.35 -17.88
N ALA A 590 16.17 22.93 -18.99
CA ALA A 590 15.51 22.81 -20.28
C ALA A 590 15.24 21.32 -20.62
N ASP A 591 14.02 21.03 -21.08
CA ASP A 591 13.60 19.69 -21.47
C ASP A 591 13.60 19.61 -23.00
N THR A 592 14.79 19.38 -23.54
CA THR A 592 15.03 19.33 -24.98
C THR A 592 16.05 18.26 -25.34
N GLY A 593 15.85 17.62 -26.49
CA GLY A 593 16.88 16.75 -27.11
C GLY A 593 17.83 17.51 -28.03
N GLU A 594 17.63 18.82 -28.21
CA GLU A 594 18.49 19.70 -29.01
C GLU A 594 19.75 20.05 -28.23
N GLN A 595 20.93 19.91 -28.86
CA GLN A 595 22.16 20.51 -28.33
C GLN A 595 22.11 22.01 -28.60
N VAL A 596 21.85 22.79 -27.54
CA VAL A 596 21.67 24.23 -27.62
C VAL A 596 22.47 24.93 -26.54
N GLU A 597 23.19 25.98 -26.93
CA GLU A 597 23.90 26.86 -26.01
C GLU A 597 22.91 27.65 -25.15
N ILE A 598 23.27 27.93 -23.90
CA ILE A 598 22.35 28.57 -22.94
C ILE A 598 21.92 29.98 -23.39
N ASP A 599 22.76 30.71 -24.14
CA ASP A 599 22.43 32.03 -24.70
C ASP A 599 21.44 31.98 -25.88
N LYS A 600 21.14 30.76 -26.38
CA LYS A 600 20.19 30.50 -27.46
C LYS A 600 18.93 29.75 -27.00
N LEU A 601 18.75 29.57 -25.69
CA LEU A 601 17.52 29.00 -25.16
C LEU A 601 16.30 29.85 -25.54
N ALA A 602 15.17 29.19 -25.75
CA ALA A 602 13.93 29.79 -26.20
C ALA A 602 12.74 29.05 -25.57
N PRO A 603 11.52 29.65 -25.58
CA PRO A 603 10.31 29.04 -25.06
C PRO A 603 10.08 27.57 -25.43
N LYS A 604 10.41 27.18 -26.68
CA LYS A 604 10.28 25.80 -27.17
C LYS A 604 10.99 24.75 -26.30
N HIS A 605 12.10 25.10 -25.65
CA HIS A 605 12.86 24.14 -24.82
C HIS A 605 12.23 23.90 -23.43
N PHE A 606 11.17 24.64 -23.10
CA PHE A 606 10.44 24.52 -21.83
C PHE A 606 8.94 24.24 -22.05
N GLU A 607 8.51 23.97 -23.29
CA GLU A 607 7.11 23.69 -23.61
C GLU A 607 6.56 22.51 -22.81
N LYS A 608 7.35 21.44 -22.62
CA LYS A 608 6.98 20.29 -21.79
C LYS A 608 6.77 20.66 -20.32
N TRP A 609 7.60 21.56 -19.77
CA TRP A 609 7.42 22.09 -18.42
C TRP A 609 6.14 22.89 -18.29
N VAL A 610 5.82 23.72 -19.29
CA VAL A 610 4.57 24.48 -19.33
C VAL A 610 3.36 23.55 -19.43
N ASN A 611 3.39 22.54 -20.30
CA ASN A 611 2.30 21.60 -20.47
C ASN A 611 2.05 20.80 -19.17
N TRP A 612 3.12 20.31 -18.56
CA TRP A 612 3.05 19.66 -17.25
C TRP A 612 2.50 20.60 -16.17
N ALA A 613 2.97 21.85 -16.10
CA ALA A 613 2.47 22.81 -15.13
C ALA A 613 0.98 23.12 -15.33
N LYS A 614 0.49 23.19 -16.57
CA LYS A 614 -0.95 23.32 -16.88
C LYS A 614 -1.74 22.13 -16.35
N GLU A 615 -1.28 20.91 -16.60
CA GLU A 615 -1.92 19.68 -16.13
C GLU A 615 -2.00 19.61 -14.60
N GLN A 616 -0.94 20.03 -13.91
CA GLN A 616 -0.88 20.02 -12.45
C GLN A 616 -1.57 21.23 -11.78
N GLY A 617 -1.92 22.26 -12.56
CA GLY A 617 -2.46 23.53 -12.06
C GLY A 617 -1.42 24.37 -11.30
N LEU A 618 -0.17 24.36 -11.74
CA LEU A 618 0.97 25.04 -11.14
C LEU A 618 1.37 26.29 -11.93
N GLY A 619 1.95 27.27 -11.24
CA GLY A 619 2.68 28.36 -11.90
C GLY A 619 4.16 28.03 -12.07
N LEU A 620 4.88 28.79 -12.89
CA LEU A 620 6.33 28.68 -13.03
C LEU A 620 7.02 30.00 -12.71
N ASP A 621 8.18 29.91 -12.08
CA ASP A 621 9.18 30.97 -11.91
C ASP A 621 10.47 30.55 -12.63
N PHE A 622 11.37 31.50 -12.89
CA PHE A 622 12.52 31.23 -13.75
C PHE A 622 13.80 31.93 -13.33
N ASN A 623 14.95 31.38 -13.73
CA ASN A 623 16.27 31.92 -13.44
C ASN A 623 17.20 31.65 -14.62
N PRO A 624 17.89 32.66 -15.20
CA PRO A 624 19.13 32.41 -15.93
C PRO A 624 20.12 31.65 -15.04
N THR A 625 20.88 30.74 -15.62
CA THR A 625 21.93 29.98 -14.93
C THR A 625 23.29 30.56 -15.30
N CYS A 626 23.83 31.42 -14.43
CA CYS A 626 25.10 32.14 -14.68
C CYS A 626 26.32 31.47 -14.00
N PHE A 627 26.33 30.14 -13.94
CA PHE A 627 27.36 29.33 -13.27
C PHE A 627 27.45 27.95 -13.94
N SER A 628 28.41 27.11 -13.52
CA SER A 628 28.60 25.75 -14.06
C SER A 628 28.67 25.73 -15.58
N HIS A 629 29.53 26.59 -16.12
CA HIS A 629 29.73 26.76 -17.56
C HIS A 629 31.17 27.23 -17.83
N GLU A 630 31.78 26.81 -18.94
CA GLU A 630 33.16 27.18 -19.32
C GLU A 630 33.40 28.70 -19.26
N LYS A 631 32.45 29.49 -19.78
CA LYS A 631 32.49 30.97 -19.77
C LYS A 631 32.23 31.61 -18.40
N SER A 632 32.15 30.83 -17.32
CA SER A 632 32.08 31.30 -15.93
C SER A 632 33.28 30.85 -15.08
N GLU A 633 34.23 30.08 -15.64
CA GLU A 633 35.37 29.50 -14.91
C GLU A 633 36.27 30.56 -14.25
N ASP A 634 36.36 31.75 -14.84
CA ASP A 634 37.14 32.88 -14.30
C ASP A 634 36.51 33.51 -13.02
N GLY A 635 35.34 33.02 -12.59
CA GLY A 635 34.59 33.58 -11.46
C GLY A 635 33.85 34.88 -11.80
N PHE A 636 33.68 35.19 -13.09
CA PHE A 636 32.94 36.36 -13.58
C PHE A 636 32.06 36.02 -14.78
N THR A 637 30.90 36.66 -14.88
CA THR A 637 29.91 36.48 -15.95
C THR A 637 29.46 37.84 -16.51
N LEU A 638 28.39 38.43 -15.96
CA LEU A 638 27.85 39.74 -16.38
C LEU A 638 28.82 40.89 -16.09
N SER A 639 29.78 40.69 -15.18
CA SER A 639 30.85 41.66 -14.90
C SER A 639 32.21 41.24 -15.43
N HIS A 640 32.26 40.21 -16.28
CA HIS A 640 33.50 39.74 -16.90
C HIS A 640 34.18 40.88 -17.69
N PRO A 641 35.52 41.03 -17.63
CA PRO A 641 36.23 42.08 -18.37
C PRO A 641 36.18 41.88 -19.90
N ASP A 642 36.27 40.63 -20.36
CA ASP A 642 36.11 40.28 -21.78
C ASP A 642 34.68 40.61 -22.26
N PRO A 643 34.51 41.49 -23.27
CA PRO A 643 33.21 41.85 -23.81
C PRO A 643 32.47 40.68 -24.48
N GLN A 644 33.15 39.67 -25.02
CA GLN A 644 32.51 38.54 -25.68
C GLN A 644 31.86 37.60 -24.67
N ILE A 645 32.59 37.26 -23.59
CA ILE A 645 32.04 36.47 -22.47
C ILE A 645 30.88 37.22 -21.82
N ARG A 646 31.05 38.53 -21.59
CA ARG A 646 29.99 39.35 -21.00
C ARG A 646 28.74 39.40 -21.89
N GLN A 647 28.89 39.54 -23.21
CA GLN A 647 27.76 39.56 -24.14
C GLN A 647 27.01 38.22 -24.15
N PHE A 648 27.73 37.10 -24.08
CA PHE A 648 27.11 35.77 -23.98
C PHE A 648 26.17 35.67 -22.78
N TRP A 649 26.61 36.12 -21.60
CA TRP A 649 25.78 36.13 -20.39
C TRP A 649 24.62 37.13 -20.46
N ILE A 650 24.84 38.30 -21.07
CA ILE A 650 23.76 39.27 -21.33
C ILE A 650 22.67 38.66 -22.20
N ASP A 651 23.06 37.99 -23.29
CA ASP A 651 22.13 37.37 -24.23
C ASP A 651 21.38 36.20 -23.58
N HIS A 652 22.05 35.40 -22.75
CA HIS A 652 21.42 34.38 -21.92
C HIS A 652 20.35 34.93 -20.97
N CYS A 653 20.65 36.02 -20.25
CA CYS A 653 19.67 36.66 -19.38
C CYS A 653 18.48 37.22 -20.17
N LYS A 654 18.70 37.86 -21.33
CA LYS A 654 17.61 38.32 -22.21
C LYS A 654 16.73 37.17 -22.70
N ALA A 655 17.34 36.07 -23.12
CA ALA A 655 16.63 34.87 -23.54
C ALA A 655 15.78 34.29 -22.39
N SER A 656 16.34 34.26 -21.19
CA SER A 656 15.66 33.76 -19.99
C SER A 656 14.44 34.60 -19.61
N ARG A 657 14.53 35.93 -19.71
CA ARG A 657 13.38 36.82 -19.49
C ARG A 657 12.23 36.55 -20.47
N LYS A 658 12.53 36.22 -21.73
CA LYS A 658 11.51 35.85 -22.73
C LYS A 658 10.85 34.53 -22.41
N ILE A 659 11.61 33.57 -21.87
CA ILE A 659 11.07 32.29 -21.39
C ILE A 659 10.16 32.52 -20.17
N GLY A 660 10.56 33.36 -19.22
CA GLY A 660 9.72 33.73 -18.08
C GLY A 660 8.41 34.41 -18.50
N ALA A 661 8.46 35.36 -19.44
CA ALA A 661 7.25 35.98 -20.00
C ALA A 661 6.35 34.96 -20.72
N TYR A 662 6.93 34.00 -21.43
CA TYR A 662 6.19 32.90 -22.02
C TYR A 662 5.49 32.04 -20.95
N PHE A 663 6.14 31.73 -19.83
CA PHE A 663 5.49 31.01 -18.72
C PHE A 663 4.27 31.75 -18.20
N GLY A 664 4.42 33.06 -17.92
CA GLY A 664 3.31 33.84 -17.40
C GLY A 664 2.14 33.98 -18.37
N GLU A 665 2.44 34.14 -19.66
CA GLU A 665 1.42 34.15 -20.71
C GLU A 665 0.67 32.82 -20.80
N GLN A 666 1.40 31.69 -20.77
CA GLN A 666 0.82 30.37 -20.97
C GLN A 666 0.04 29.86 -19.77
N LEU A 667 0.44 30.23 -18.55
CA LEU A 667 -0.13 29.71 -17.31
C LEU A 667 -1.14 30.67 -16.67
N GLY A 668 -1.26 31.90 -17.17
CA GLY A 668 -2.10 32.93 -16.57
C GLY A 668 -1.67 33.34 -15.16
N GLN A 669 -0.40 33.07 -14.81
CA GLN A 669 0.19 33.35 -13.49
C GLN A 669 1.54 34.02 -13.70
N THR A 670 1.75 35.21 -13.13
CA THR A 670 2.99 35.99 -13.32
C THR A 670 4.22 35.17 -12.92
N CYS A 671 5.20 35.07 -13.82
CA CYS A 671 6.52 34.50 -13.58
C CYS A 671 7.43 35.56 -12.98
N VAL A 672 8.22 35.20 -11.96
CA VAL A 672 9.34 36.00 -11.49
C VAL A 672 10.60 35.42 -12.10
N THR A 673 11.32 36.21 -12.90
CA THR A 673 12.63 35.85 -13.44
C THR A 673 13.71 36.48 -12.57
N ASN A 674 14.43 35.67 -11.81
CA ASN A 674 15.42 36.13 -10.85
C ASN A 674 16.86 35.99 -11.38
N VAL A 675 17.61 37.10 -11.34
CA VAL A 675 18.99 37.17 -11.82
C VAL A 675 19.95 37.14 -10.63
N TRP A 676 20.59 35.98 -10.46
CA TRP A 676 21.72 35.76 -9.58
C TRP A 676 22.99 35.43 -10.38
N ILE A 677 24.16 35.91 -9.92
CA ILE A 677 25.46 35.62 -10.53
C ILE A 677 26.54 35.38 -9.46
N PRO A 678 27.55 34.53 -9.74
CA PRO A 678 28.62 34.20 -8.79
C PRO A 678 29.77 35.22 -8.76
N ASP A 679 29.68 36.27 -9.57
CA ASP A 679 30.75 37.21 -9.87
C ASP A 679 31.45 37.78 -8.63
N GLY A 680 32.74 37.50 -8.48
CA GLY A 680 33.49 37.93 -7.30
C GLY A 680 34.96 37.53 -7.30
N TYR A 681 35.65 37.86 -6.20
CA TYR A 681 37.05 37.48 -5.99
C TYR A 681 37.18 36.70 -4.69
N LYS A 682 37.95 35.60 -4.77
CA LYS A 682 38.35 34.79 -3.62
C LYS A 682 39.11 35.60 -2.56
N ASP A 683 40.05 36.43 -3.00
CA ASP A 683 40.93 37.23 -2.15
C ASP A 683 40.73 38.74 -2.39
N ILE A 684 41.33 39.58 -1.56
CA ILE A 684 41.14 41.03 -1.53
C ILE A 684 41.47 41.65 -2.91
N PRO A 685 40.47 42.24 -3.60
CA PRO A 685 40.70 42.83 -4.92
C PRO A 685 41.22 44.26 -4.85
N VAL A 686 41.94 44.68 -5.90
CA VAL A 686 42.41 46.07 -6.06
C VAL A 686 41.27 47.00 -6.51
N ASP A 687 40.42 46.54 -7.42
CA ASP A 687 39.36 47.35 -8.04
C ASP A 687 38.00 46.67 -7.89
N GLN A 688 37.18 47.23 -7.02
CA GLN A 688 35.80 46.81 -6.77
C GLN A 688 34.77 47.61 -7.59
N MET A 689 35.20 48.66 -8.29
CA MET A 689 34.34 49.59 -9.02
C MET A 689 34.13 49.12 -10.47
N ALA A 690 35.21 48.76 -11.17
CA ALA A 690 35.10 48.40 -12.58
C ALA A 690 34.20 47.17 -12.84
N PRO A 691 34.25 46.08 -12.05
CA PRO A 691 33.29 44.99 -12.18
C PRO A 691 31.84 45.45 -11.96
N ARG A 692 31.57 46.28 -10.94
CA ARG A 692 30.23 46.83 -10.68
C ARG A 692 29.72 47.74 -11.81
N GLN A 693 30.61 48.54 -12.42
CA GLN A 693 30.25 49.35 -13.59
C GLN A 693 29.87 48.47 -14.80
N ARG A 694 30.60 47.38 -15.03
CA ARG A 694 30.27 46.41 -16.10
C ARG A 694 28.96 45.69 -15.80
N LEU A 695 28.75 45.24 -14.56
CA LEU A 695 27.50 44.61 -14.14
C LEU A 695 26.31 45.56 -14.34
N LYS A 696 26.43 46.83 -13.92
CA LYS A 696 25.37 47.82 -14.11
C LYS A 696 25.03 47.98 -15.60
N ALA A 697 26.05 48.15 -16.46
CA ALA A 697 25.84 48.29 -17.90
C ALA A 697 25.21 47.02 -18.52
N ALA A 698 25.60 45.83 -18.05
CA ALA A 698 25.02 44.56 -18.48
C ALA A 698 23.54 44.45 -18.10
N LEU A 699 23.18 44.77 -16.85
CA LEU A 699 21.80 44.78 -16.39
C LEU A 699 20.95 45.83 -17.11
N ASP A 700 21.49 47.02 -17.36
CA ASP A 700 20.81 48.07 -18.15
C ASP A 700 20.49 47.55 -19.57
N GLU A 701 21.36 46.71 -20.14
CA GLU A 701 21.13 46.09 -21.45
C GLU A 701 20.12 44.92 -21.39
N ILE A 702 20.22 44.07 -20.36
CA ILE A 702 19.30 42.94 -20.14
C ILE A 702 17.87 43.42 -19.97
N PHE A 703 17.66 44.47 -19.17
CA PHE A 703 16.33 44.98 -18.82
C PHE A 703 15.82 46.08 -19.76
N ARG A 704 16.55 46.40 -20.84
CA ARG A 704 16.13 47.40 -21.84
C ARG A 704 14.83 47.03 -22.54
N GLU A 705 14.62 45.75 -22.80
CA GLU A 705 13.37 45.24 -23.36
C GLU A 705 12.32 45.15 -22.24
N GLU A 706 11.30 46.00 -22.31
CA GLU A 706 10.17 45.95 -21.39
C GLU A 706 9.26 44.76 -21.73
N LEU A 707 8.94 43.94 -20.73
CA LEU A 707 8.04 42.80 -20.83
C LEU A 707 6.74 43.11 -20.09
N ASN A 708 5.65 42.42 -20.44
CA ASN A 708 4.38 42.63 -19.77
C ASN A 708 4.49 42.21 -18.29
N PRO A 709 4.30 43.12 -17.31
CA PRO A 709 4.43 42.79 -15.88
C PRO A 709 3.38 41.81 -15.39
N ALA A 710 2.26 41.63 -16.13
CA ALA A 710 1.31 40.56 -15.83
C ALA A 710 1.90 39.16 -16.10
N HIS A 711 2.88 39.06 -17.01
CA HIS A 711 3.49 37.79 -17.41
C HIS A 711 4.87 37.59 -16.77
N ASN A 712 5.71 38.63 -16.69
CA ASN A 712 7.05 38.52 -16.13
C ASN A 712 7.42 39.72 -15.24
N LEU A 713 7.94 39.43 -14.06
CA LEU A 713 8.60 40.39 -13.18
C LEU A 713 10.09 40.03 -13.09
N ASP A 714 10.96 41.02 -13.23
CA ASP A 714 12.40 40.82 -13.13
C ASP A 714 12.88 41.09 -11.70
N ALA A 715 13.60 40.13 -11.13
CA ALA A 715 14.23 40.24 -9.82
C ALA A 715 15.77 40.20 -9.93
N VAL A 716 16.44 40.84 -8.97
CA VAL A 716 17.90 40.81 -8.83
C VAL A 716 18.28 40.37 -7.42
N GLU A 717 19.27 39.48 -7.33
CA GLU A 717 19.62 38.83 -6.08
C GLU A 717 21.07 39.09 -5.66
N SER A 718 21.22 39.63 -4.44
CA SER A 718 22.54 39.84 -3.83
C SER A 718 23.04 38.63 -3.08
N LYS A 719 24.37 38.53 -2.97
CA LYS A 719 25.05 37.56 -2.10
C LYS A 719 26.16 38.24 -1.31
N VAL A 720 26.35 37.83 -0.05
CA VAL A 720 27.44 38.33 0.81
C VAL A 720 28.79 37.75 0.42
N PHE A 721 28.85 36.43 0.19
CA PHE A 721 30.02 35.69 -0.28
C PHE A 721 29.62 34.30 -0.81
N GLY A 722 30.47 33.69 -1.65
CA GLY A 722 30.39 32.28 -2.02
C GLY A 722 31.75 31.59 -1.87
N ILE A 723 31.79 30.26 -1.92
CA ILE A 723 33.07 29.52 -1.90
C ILE A 723 33.85 29.84 -3.19
N GLY A 724 35.02 30.45 -3.09
CA GLY A 724 35.77 30.98 -4.23
C GLY A 724 35.50 32.46 -4.57
N SER A 725 34.57 33.12 -3.87
CA SER A 725 34.32 34.57 -3.94
C SER A 725 34.19 35.21 -2.55
N GLU A 726 34.96 34.70 -1.58
CA GLU A 726 34.83 34.99 -0.15
C GLU A 726 35.08 36.46 0.21
N SER A 727 36.03 37.10 -0.47
CA SER A 727 36.50 38.45 -0.10
C SER A 727 35.72 39.57 -0.77
N TYR A 728 35.05 39.28 -1.88
CA TYR A 728 34.31 40.28 -2.64
C TYR A 728 33.29 39.64 -3.58
N VAL A 729 32.05 40.12 -3.51
CA VAL A 729 30.99 39.84 -4.47
C VAL A 729 30.63 41.12 -5.21
N VAL A 730 30.55 41.05 -6.55
CA VAL A 730 30.25 42.20 -7.41
C VAL A 730 28.84 42.72 -7.12
N GLY A 731 27.86 41.81 -7.20
CA GLY A 731 26.45 42.03 -6.90
C GLY A 731 26.15 42.02 -5.39
N SER A 732 26.71 42.98 -4.66
CA SER A 732 26.45 43.12 -3.21
C SER A 732 25.03 43.63 -2.93
N HIS A 733 24.61 43.55 -1.66
CA HIS A 733 23.28 44.02 -1.24
C HIS A 733 23.03 45.49 -1.61
N GLU A 734 23.97 46.39 -1.31
CA GLU A 734 23.83 47.82 -1.65
C GLU A 734 23.76 48.05 -3.16
N PHE A 735 24.49 47.24 -3.94
CA PHE A 735 24.47 47.34 -5.39
C PHE A 735 23.08 47.00 -5.94
N TYR A 736 22.53 45.84 -5.57
CA TYR A 736 21.23 45.41 -6.08
C TYR A 736 20.05 46.13 -5.46
N MET A 737 20.14 46.55 -4.20
CA MET A 737 19.15 47.45 -3.60
C MET A 737 19.14 48.78 -4.36
N GLY A 738 20.31 49.41 -4.58
CA GLY A 738 20.40 50.65 -5.34
C GLY A 738 19.91 50.50 -6.78
N TYR A 739 20.31 49.43 -7.46
CA TYR A 739 19.92 49.15 -8.83
C TYR A 739 18.41 48.85 -8.97
N GLY A 740 17.87 47.98 -8.12
CA GLY A 740 16.47 47.58 -8.13
C GLY A 740 15.55 48.75 -7.87
N LEU A 741 15.83 49.55 -6.85
CA LEU A 741 15.04 50.75 -6.52
C LEU A 741 15.12 51.81 -7.62
N GLN A 742 16.30 52.05 -8.20
CA GLN A 742 16.47 53.03 -9.27
C GLN A 742 15.72 52.64 -10.56
N ASN A 743 15.68 51.34 -10.88
CA ASN A 743 15.20 50.85 -12.18
C ASN A 743 13.87 50.08 -12.09
N GLY A 744 13.19 50.13 -10.93
CA GLY A 744 11.89 49.46 -10.73
C GLY A 744 11.97 47.94 -10.90
N LYS A 745 13.06 47.32 -10.46
CA LYS A 745 13.23 45.85 -10.46
C LYS A 745 13.01 45.31 -9.05
N ILE A 746 12.46 44.11 -8.98
CA ILE A 746 12.21 43.43 -7.71
C ILE A 746 13.56 43.07 -7.09
N ILE A 747 13.64 43.19 -5.77
CA ILE A 747 14.84 42.83 -5.02
C ILE A 747 14.57 41.46 -4.38
N CYS A 748 15.44 40.50 -4.68
CA CYS A 748 15.44 39.21 -4.02
C CYS A 748 16.17 39.31 -2.68
N LEU A 749 15.53 38.85 -1.61
CA LEU A 749 16.12 38.67 -0.30
C LEU A 749 16.20 37.16 -0.03
N ASP A 750 17.41 36.62 -0.09
CA ASP A 750 17.70 35.26 0.31
C ASP A 750 18.19 35.21 1.77
N ALA A 751 17.59 34.35 2.58
CA ALA A 751 17.89 34.26 4.03
C ALA A 751 19.33 33.81 4.35
N GLY A 752 20.02 33.15 3.42
CA GLY A 752 21.38 32.64 3.54
C GLY A 752 22.45 33.62 3.07
N HIS A 753 22.06 34.67 2.35
CA HIS A 753 22.95 35.53 1.58
C HIS A 753 23.45 36.78 2.32
N PHE A 754 23.38 36.82 3.65
CA PHE A 754 23.71 38.00 4.46
C PHE A 754 24.75 37.71 5.55
N HIS A 755 25.25 38.77 6.21
CA HIS A 755 26.29 38.64 7.24
C HIS A 755 25.81 37.80 8.43
N PRO A 756 26.74 37.26 9.25
CA PRO A 756 26.36 36.58 10.48
C PRO A 756 25.45 37.48 11.34
N THR A 757 24.35 36.91 11.83
CA THR A 757 23.28 37.58 12.61
C THR A 757 22.41 38.58 11.85
N GLU A 758 22.72 38.88 10.59
CA GLU A 758 21.86 39.68 9.73
C GLU A 758 20.66 38.84 9.29
N THR A 759 19.46 39.41 9.41
CA THR A 759 18.19 38.76 9.09
C THR A 759 17.48 39.49 7.96
N ILE A 760 16.69 38.77 7.17
CA ILE A 760 15.91 39.36 6.09
C ILE A 760 14.53 39.83 6.56
N SER A 761 14.02 39.26 7.65
CA SER A 761 12.82 39.74 8.35
C SER A 761 12.89 41.25 8.60
N GLY A 762 13.97 41.73 9.21
CA GLY A 762 14.19 43.16 9.50
C GLY A 762 14.36 44.06 8.26
N LYS A 763 14.51 43.49 7.06
CA LYS A 763 14.64 44.24 5.80
C LYS A 763 13.30 44.44 5.11
N LEU A 764 12.32 43.56 5.33
CA LEU A 764 11.05 43.53 4.61
C LEU A 764 10.28 44.85 4.73
N SER A 765 10.01 45.29 5.96
CA SER A 765 9.27 46.54 6.22
C SER A 765 10.04 47.78 5.73
N SER A 766 11.38 47.76 5.75
CA SER A 766 12.19 48.84 5.15
C SER A 766 12.07 48.86 3.63
N LEU A 767 12.15 47.70 3.00
CA LEU A 767 12.18 47.59 1.54
C LEU A 767 10.82 47.87 0.91
N ALA A 768 9.75 47.45 1.58
CA ALA A 768 8.37 47.65 1.15
C ALA A 768 7.99 49.13 0.97
N LEU A 769 8.70 50.06 1.61
CA LEU A 769 8.48 51.50 1.44
C LEU A 769 8.97 52.04 0.09
N PHE A 770 9.89 51.34 -0.57
CA PHE A 770 10.58 51.82 -1.77
C PHE A 770 10.41 50.90 -2.98
N SER A 771 10.19 49.60 -2.76
CA SER A 771 10.04 48.62 -3.82
C SER A 771 8.58 48.37 -4.20
N GLN A 772 8.32 48.07 -5.47
CA GLN A 772 6.99 47.67 -5.96
C GLN A 772 6.69 46.18 -5.74
N GLY A 773 7.70 45.40 -5.40
CA GLY A 773 7.57 43.98 -5.08
C GLY A 773 8.85 43.43 -4.45
N ILE A 774 8.75 42.28 -3.81
CA ILE A 774 9.87 41.60 -3.16
C ILE A 774 9.85 40.13 -3.61
N LEU A 775 11.02 39.59 -3.96
CA LEU A 775 11.21 38.15 -4.06
C LEU A 775 11.87 37.69 -2.76
N LEU A 776 11.33 36.65 -2.14
CA LEU A 776 11.96 36.00 -1.01
C LEU A 776 12.49 34.66 -1.44
N HIS A 777 13.76 34.40 -1.17
CA HIS A 777 14.30 33.05 -1.16
C HIS A 777 14.46 32.63 0.30
N VAL A 778 13.55 31.75 0.73
CA VAL A 778 13.57 31.20 2.08
C VAL A 778 14.52 30.01 2.08
N SER A 779 15.66 30.20 2.75
CA SER A 779 16.75 29.25 2.90
C SER A 779 17.17 29.16 4.37
N ARG A 780 18.13 28.30 4.72
CA ARG A 780 18.69 28.23 6.07
C ARG A 780 20.22 28.17 6.05
N PRO A 781 20.92 29.27 6.37
CA PRO A 781 22.36 29.24 6.51
C PRO A 781 22.78 28.52 7.79
N VAL A 782 23.82 27.69 7.69
CA VAL A 782 24.49 27.05 8.82
C VAL A 782 25.96 27.41 8.75
N ARG A 783 26.33 28.50 9.44
CA ARG A 783 27.67 29.15 9.47
C ARG A 783 28.05 29.90 8.18
N TRP A 784 27.59 29.42 7.04
CA TRP A 784 27.74 30.01 5.73
C TRP A 784 26.44 29.78 4.96
N ASP A 785 26.40 30.25 3.72
CA ASP A 785 25.31 29.98 2.79
C ASP A 785 25.33 28.52 2.34
N SER A 786 24.85 27.66 3.24
CA SER A 786 24.99 26.21 3.18
C SER A 786 23.74 25.51 2.66
N ASP A 787 22.73 26.26 2.24
CA ASP A 787 21.54 25.73 1.56
C ASP A 787 20.86 24.57 2.30
N HIS A 788 20.74 24.67 3.62
CA HIS A 788 20.04 23.64 4.38
C HIS A 788 18.53 23.83 4.27
N VAL A 789 17.81 22.70 4.41
CA VAL A 789 16.35 22.71 4.45
C VAL A 789 15.81 23.68 5.49
N VAL A 790 14.81 24.45 5.07
CA VAL A 790 14.05 25.38 5.89
C VAL A 790 13.32 24.63 7.00
N ILE A 791 13.56 25.05 8.24
CA ILE A 791 12.86 24.56 9.43
C ILE A 791 12.05 25.69 10.06
N MET A 792 11.08 25.35 10.91
CA MET A 792 10.33 26.36 11.66
C MET A 792 11.17 26.91 12.83
N ASP A 793 12.22 27.66 12.50
CA ASP A 793 13.09 28.40 13.42
C ASP A 793 12.63 29.85 13.61
N ASP A 794 13.40 30.61 14.38
CA ASP A 794 13.05 31.98 14.76
C ASP A 794 12.99 32.92 13.54
N GLU A 795 13.96 32.86 12.63
CA GLU A 795 14.00 33.75 11.46
C GLU A 795 12.85 33.45 10.49
N LEU A 796 12.51 32.17 10.25
CA LEU A 796 11.34 31.85 9.41
C LEU A 796 10.04 32.41 10.01
N LEU A 797 9.89 32.32 11.33
CA LEU A 797 8.74 32.88 12.04
C LEU A 797 8.71 34.41 11.96
N ASP A 798 9.86 35.07 12.04
CA ASP A 798 9.96 36.52 11.94
C ASP A 798 9.73 37.03 10.52
N ILE A 799 10.21 36.33 9.49
CA ILE A 799 9.84 36.57 8.09
C ILE A 799 8.33 36.52 7.94
N ALA A 800 7.69 35.44 8.41
CA ALA A 800 6.25 35.28 8.31
C ALA A 800 5.47 36.36 9.06
N ARG A 801 5.93 36.75 10.26
CA ARG A 801 5.36 37.85 11.04
C ARG A 801 5.44 39.17 10.29
N GLU A 802 6.58 39.54 9.76
CA GLU A 802 6.74 40.80 9.02
C GLU A 802 5.82 40.83 7.79
N LEU A 803 5.73 39.71 7.06
CA LEU A 803 4.83 39.62 5.90
C LEU A 803 3.36 39.79 6.27
N VAL A 804 2.92 39.17 7.37
CA VAL A 804 1.51 39.16 7.77
C VAL A 804 1.13 40.44 8.52
N ARG A 805 1.94 40.90 9.46
CA ARG A 805 1.66 42.08 10.31
C ARG A 805 1.59 43.37 9.51
N HIS A 806 2.32 43.42 8.39
CA HIS A 806 2.38 44.60 7.52
C HIS A 806 1.61 44.40 6.19
N ASP A 807 0.85 43.31 6.06
CA ASP A 807 0.07 42.96 4.86
C ASP A 807 0.89 42.96 3.56
N LEU A 808 2.13 42.47 3.62
CA LEU A 808 3.08 42.46 2.51
C LEU A 808 2.96 41.22 1.62
N LEU A 809 2.07 40.28 1.95
CA LEU A 809 1.88 39.04 1.20
C LEU A 809 1.49 39.29 -0.27
N GLY A 810 0.71 40.34 -0.54
CA GLY A 810 0.28 40.69 -1.90
C GLY A 810 1.39 41.25 -2.79
N MET A 811 2.46 41.78 -2.21
CA MET A 811 3.61 42.34 -2.94
C MET A 811 4.85 41.43 -2.90
N THR A 812 4.75 40.28 -2.22
CA THR A 812 5.89 39.38 -2.00
C THR A 812 5.69 38.06 -2.72
N HIS A 813 6.66 37.69 -3.53
CA HIS A 813 6.77 36.38 -4.15
C HIS A 813 7.63 35.49 -3.27
N ILE A 814 7.06 34.43 -2.70
CA ILE A 814 7.77 33.55 -1.77
C ILE A 814 8.31 32.36 -2.55
N GLY A 815 9.62 32.21 -2.62
CA GLY A 815 10.33 31.04 -3.12
C GLY A 815 11.11 30.36 -2.01
N LEU A 816 11.37 29.07 -2.16
CA LEU A 816 12.39 28.38 -1.37
C LEU A 816 13.71 28.39 -2.13
N ASP A 817 14.83 28.39 -1.43
CA ASP A 817 16.16 28.16 -2.03
C ASP A 817 17.01 27.34 -1.06
N PHE A 818 17.21 26.06 -1.35
CA PHE A 818 18.12 25.19 -0.61
C PHE A 818 18.42 23.93 -1.43
N PHE A 819 19.44 23.17 -1.05
CA PHE A 819 19.78 21.91 -1.73
C PHE A 819 20.59 20.99 -0.80
N ASP A 820 19.88 20.24 0.02
CA ASP A 820 20.47 19.24 0.91
C ASP A 820 20.58 17.89 0.20
N GLY A 821 21.80 17.56 -0.23
CA GLY A 821 22.12 16.28 -0.85
C GLY A 821 22.32 15.14 0.15
N SER A 822 22.20 15.39 1.46
CA SER A 822 22.45 14.41 2.52
C SER A 822 21.22 13.61 2.95
N ILE A 823 20.03 14.03 2.53
CA ILE A 823 18.75 13.40 2.84
C ILE A 823 17.91 13.15 1.57
N ASN A 824 16.77 12.48 1.75
CA ASN A 824 15.79 12.31 0.69
C ASN A 824 15.28 13.69 0.19
N ARG A 825 15.44 13.96 -1.10
CA ARG A 825 15.15 15.25 -1.75
C ARG A 825 13.66 15.60 -1.75
N ILE A 826 12.79 14.60 -1.82
CA ILE A 826 11.33 14.77 -1.69
C ILE A 826 11.01 15.19 -0.25
N ALA A 827 11.61 14.53 0.75
CA ALA A 827 11.45 14.94 2.13
C ALA A 827 11.96 16.38 2.38
N ALA A 828 13.09 16.77 1.78
CA ALA A 828 13.64 18.11 1.89
C ALA A 828 12.63 19.18 1.43
N TRP A 829 12.03 19.00 0.24
CA TRP A 829 10.96 19.87 -0.24
C TRP A 829 9.74 19.90 0.66
N VAL A 830 9.23 18.72 1.04
CA VAL A 830 8.02 18.62 1.88
C VAL A 830 8.21 19.30 3.22
N ILE A 831 9.37 19.15 3.85
CA ILE A 831 9.73 19.83 5.10
C ILE A 831 9.77 21.35 4.89
N GLY A 832 10.53 21.83 3.91
CA GLY A 832 10.69 23.27 3.67
C GLY A 832 9.37 23.96 3.33
N MET A 833 8.62 23.41 2.38
CA MET A 833 7.33 23.96 1.94
C MET A 833 6.31 24.02 3.09
N ARG A 834 6.15 22.90 3.82
CA ARG A 834 5.20 22.84 4.95
C ARG A 834 5.63 23.78 6.09
N ASN A 835 6.93 23.93 6.37
CA ASN A 835 7.39 24.82 7.42
C ASN A 835 7.18 26.30 7.07
N THR A 836 7.40 26.70 5.82
CA THR A 836 7.08 28.06 5.35
C THR A 836 5.59 28.36 5.50
N GLN A 837 4.71 27.42 5.11
CA GLN A 837 3.26 27.59 5.29
C GLN A 837 2.85 27.61 6.77
N LYS A 838 3.45 26.77 7.62
CA LYS A 838 3.20 26.78 9.07
C LYS A 838 3.60 28.10 9.71
N ALA A 839 4.73 28.70 9.31
CA ALA A 839 5.16 29.99 9.82
C ALA A 839 4.16 31.09 9.44
N LEU A 840 3.70 31.12 8.19
CA LEU A 840 2.65 32.04 7.73
C LEU A 840 1.33 31.85 8.49
N LEU A 841 0.89 30.60 8.67
CA LEU A 841 -0.29 30.28 9.47
C LEU A 841 -0.16 30.82 10.89
N ARG A 842 0.98 30.55 11.56
CA ARG A 842 1.21 31.01 12.92
C ARG A 842 1.18 32.54 13.03
N ALA A 843 1.80 33.24 12.09
CA ALA A 843 1.76 34.70 12.06
C ALA A 843 0.33 35.25 11.85
N MET A 844 -0.51 34.58 11.05
CA MET A 844 -1.92 34.94 10.87
C MET A 844 -2.80 34.64 12.09
N LEU A 845 -2.37 33.70 12.95
CA LEU A 845 -3.02 33.36 14.20
C LEU A 845 -2.54 34.22 15.39
N GLU A 846 -1.78 35.29 15.16
CA GLU A 846 -1.42 36.28 16.19
C GLU A 846 -2.43 37.44 16.24
N PRO A 847 -2.80 37.95 17.43
CA PRO A 847 -3.72 39.07 17.60
C PRO A 847 -3.00 40.40 17.35
N THR A 848 -2.50 40.58 16.12
CA THR A 848 -1.56 41.63 15.74
C THR A 848 -2.04 43.03 16.07
N ASP A 849 -3.31 43.35 15.80
CA ASP A 849 -3.85 44.69 16.05
C ASP A 849 -3.88 45.03 17.54
N TYR A 850 -4.21 44.05 18.39
CA TYR A 850 -4.17 44.22 19.83
C TYR A 850 -2.73 44.35 20.34
N LEU A 851 -1.81 43.50 19.86
CA LEU A 851 -0.39 43.58 20.17
C LEU A 851 0.21 44.94 19.80
N ARG A 852 -0.19 45.51 18.66
CA ARG A 852 0.21 46.85 18.21
C ARG A 852 -0.34 47.94 19.13
N GLN A 853 -1.59 47.83 19.58
CA GLN A 853 -2.19 48.79 20.51
C GLN A 853 -1.46 48.82 21.85
N VAL A 854 -1.15 47.65 22.43
CA VAL A 854 -0.42 47.59 23.71
C VAL A 854 1.03 48.06 23.56
N GLU A 855 1.66 47.82 22.41
CA GLU A 855 2.99 48.34 22.09
C GLU A 855 3.01 49.88 22.05
N ILE A 856 2.06 50.50 21.33
CA ILE A 856 1.91 51.97 21.26
C ILE A 856 1.62 52.56 22.64
N ALA A 857 0.87 51.85 23.48
CA ALA A 857 0.59 52.24 24.86
C ALA A 857 1.79 52.08 25.82
N GLY A 858 2.89 51.47 25.37
CA GLY A 858 4.08 51.24 26.18
C GLY A 858 3.98 50.04 27.14
N ASP A 859 2.93 49.20 27.02
CA ASP A 859 2.77 48.00 27.83
C ASP A 859 3.57 46.83 27.24
N TYR A 860 4.89 46.93 27.38
CA TYR A 860 5.82 45.93 26.87
C TYR A 860 5.73 44.59 27.60
N THR A 861 5.21 44.58 28.83
CA THR A 861 4.98 43.36 29.61
C THR A 861 3.90 42.53 28.96
N THR A 862 2.73 43.12 28.70
CA THR A 862 1.62 42.42 28.02
C THR A 862 2.02 42.00 26.61
N ARG A 863 2.72 42.88 25.87
CA ARG A 863 3.23 42.57 24.53
C ARG A 863 4.10 41.30 24.54
N LEU A 864 5.13 41.27 25.38
CA LEU A 864 6.06 40.14 25.43
C LEU A 864 5.36 38.88 25.95
N ALA A 865 4.58 38.98 27.03
CA ALA A 865 3.88 37.84 27.61
C ALA A 865 2.94 37.17 26.59
N LEU A 866 2.13 37.95 25.87
CA LEU A 866 1.22 37.37 24.88
C LEU A 866 1.97 36.79 23.67
N MET A 867 3.03 37.44 23.18
CA MET A 867 3.85 36.87 22.12
C MET A 867 4.45 35.52 22.49
N GLU A 868 4.83 35.32 23.76
CA GLU A 868 5.32 34.03 24.25
C GLU A 868 4.20 33.00 24.45
N GLU A 869 3.06 33.38 25.02
CA GLU A 869 1.93 32.48 25.24
C GLU A 869 1.40 31.89 23.92
N PHE A 870 1.29 32.72 22.87
CA PHE A 870 0.86 32.29 21.55
C PHE A 870 1.79 31.26 20.87
N LYS A 871 3.01 31.04 21.41
CA LYS A 871 3.85 29.91 20.96
C LYS A 871 3.28 28.54 21.34
N THR A 872 2.48 28.48 22.41
CA THR A 872 1.87 27.24 22.92
C THR A 872 0.38 27.11 22.62
N TYR A 873 -0.21 28.13 21.99
CA TYR A 873 -1.56 28.04 21.45
C TYR A 873 -1.66 26.90 20.43
N PRO A 874 -2.84 26.26 20.29
CA PRO A 874 -2.98 25.00 19.56
C PRO A 874 -3.02 25.18 18.03
N PHE A 875 -2.02 25.85 17.45
CA PHE A 875 -1.90 26.04 16.00
C PHE A 875 -1.78 24.70 15.25
N GLY A 876 -1.24 23.67 15.89
CA GLY A 876 -1.13 22.32 15.32
C GLY A 876 -2.48 21.75 14.90
N ALA A 877 -3.54 21.97 15.69
CA ALA A 877 -4.89 21.52 15.33
C ALA A 877 -5.46 22.29 14.11
N VAL A 878 -5.13 23.58 13.99
CA VAL A 878 -5.50 24.40 12.83
C VAL A 878 -4.73 23.96 11.57
N TRP A 879 -3.43 23.66 11.71
CA TRP A 879 -2.60 23.12 10.63
C TRP A 879 -3.06 21.74 10.17
N ASP A 880 -3.38 20.84 11.11
CA ASP A 880 -3.86 19.50 10.80
C ASP A 880 -5.19 19.57 10.04
N MET A 881 -6.10 20.46 10.47
CA MET A 881 -7.34 20.74 9.74
C MET A 881 -7.06 21.28 8.33
N PHE A 882 -6.12 22.21 8.18
CA PHE A 882 -5.74 22.75 6.88
C PHE A 882 -5.24 21.64 5.93
N CYS A 883 -4.34 20.78 6.40
CA CYS A 883 -3.85 19.64 5.62
C CYS A 883 -4.99 18.72 5.19
N ALA A 884 -5.87 18.35 6.13
CA ALA A 884 -7.01 17.50 5.85
C ALA A 884 -7.96 18.12 4.81
N ARG A 885 -8.26 19.42 4.91
CA ARG A 885 -9.09 20.17 3.95
C ARG A 885 -8.44 20.32 2.56
N GLN A 886 -7.12 20.25 2.49
CA GLN A 886 -6.38 20.30 1.23
C GLN A 886 -6.09 18.90 0.67
N GLY A 887 -6.58 17.83 1.31
CA GLY A 887 -6.45 16.46 0.83
C GLY A 887 -5.02 15.90 0.93
N VAL A 888 -4.21 16.43 1.86
CA VAL A 888 -2.82 15.96 2.07
C VAL A 888 -2.63 15.37 3.47
N PRO A 889 -1.61 14.52 3.70
CA PRO A 889 -1.43 13.85 4.98
C PRO A 889 -1.18 14.80 6.16
N VAL A 890 -1.71 14.42 7.31
CA VAL A 890 -1.61 15.17 8.57
C VAL A 890 -0.35 14.73 9.33
N ARG A 891 0.28 15.68 10.03
CA ARG A 891 1.48 15.47 10.85
C ARG A 891 2.59 14.68 10.13
N GLU A 892 3.01 13.52 10.65
CA GLU A 892 4.10 12.68 10.13
C GLU A 892 3.65 11.64 9.09
N GLU A 893 2.34 11.52 8.79
CA GLU A 893 1.80 10.51 7.85
C GLU A 893 2.50 10.58 6.47
N TRP A 894 2.83 11.79 6.00
CA TRP A 894 3.52 12.00 4.71
C TRP A 894 4.91 11.35 4.65
N LEU A 895 5.56 11.08 5.79
CA LEU A 895 6.90 10.47 5.79
C LEU A 895 6.83 9.01 5.34
N THR A 896 5.75 8.31 5.68
CA THR A 896 5.52 6.92 5.22
C THR A 896 5.40 6.87 3.71
N GLU A 897 4.66 7.81 3.12
CA GLU A 897 4.50 7.98 1.66
C GLU A 897 5.83 8.23 0.95
N VAL A 898 6.72 9.05 1.54
CA VAL A 898 8.07 9.28 0.99
C VAL A 898 8.93 8.03 1.08
N LYS A 899 8.89 7.30 2.19
CA LYS A 899 9.65 6.05 2.36
C LYS A 899 9.19 4.96 1.40
N GLN A 900 7.89 4.85 1.16
CA GLN A 900 7.35 3.92 0.18
C GLN A 900 7.82 4.29 -1.24
N TYR A 901 7.67 5.55 -1.63
CA TYR A 901 8.15 6.04 -2.93
C TYR A 901 9.67 5.86 -3.09
N GLU A 902 10.43 6.03 -2.01
CA GLU A 902 11.86 5.77 -2.01
C GLU A 902 12.18 4.29 -2.30
N GLN A 903 11.46 3.35 -1.68
CA GLN A 903 11.65 1.93 -1.93
C GLN A 903 11.25 1.55 -3.36
N GLU A 904 10.12 2.05 -3.85
CA GLU A 904 9.53 1.66 -5.13
C GLU A 904 10.17 2.34 -6.34
N VAL A 905 10.63 3.59 -6.18
CA VAL A 905 11.09 4.43 -7.30
C VAL A 905 12.55 4.87 -7.12
N LEU A 906 12.86 5.57 -6.03
CA LEU A 906 14.18 6.21 -5.88
C LEU A 906 15.32 5.19 -5.76
N SER A 907 15.09 4.07 -5.07
CA SER A 907 16.08 3.01 -4.84
C SER A 907 16.55 2.36 -6.16
N LEU A 908 15.67 2.33 -7.17
CA LEU A 908 15.94 1.75 -8.48
C LEU A 908 16.88 2.61 -9.34
N ARG A 909 17.01 3.90 -9.02
CA ARG A 909 17.88 4.84 -9.75
C ARG A 909 19.38 4.60 -9.47
N GLY A 910 19.72 3.74 -8.51
CA GLY A 910 21.09 3.43 -8.07
C GLY A 910 21.82 2.26 -8.76
N GLY A 911 21.25 1.66 -9.80
CA GLY A 911 21.82 0.50 -10.49
C GLY A 911 22.88 0.82 -11.55
N GLN A 912 24.11 1.18 -11.16
CA GLN A 912 25.31 0.90 -11.97
C GLN A 912 26.69 1.02 -11.27
N HIS A 913 26.78 1.33 -9.97
CA HIS A 913 28.08 1.51 -9.29
C HIS A 913 28.21 0.89 -7.88
N LYS A 914 27.68 -0.33 -7.68
CA LYS A 914 28.05 -1.17 -6.51
C LYS A 914 28.33 -2.62 -6.93
N ALA A 915 29.33 -2.79 -7.78
CA ALA A 915 30.04 -4.05 -7.98
C ALA A 915 31.52 -3.85 -7.66
N ALA A 916 31.81 -3.29 -6.48
CA ALA A 916 33.12 -3.30 -5.85
C ALA A 916 32.92 -2.90 -4.40
N ILE A 917 32.83 -3.90 -3.53
CA ILE A 917 33.42 -4.00 -2.18
C ILE A 917 32.94 -5.36 -1.69
N SER A 918 33.65 -6.38 -2.14
CA SER A 918 33.77 -7.66 -1.46
C SER A 918 35.11 -7.62 -0.74
N SER A 919 35.08 -7.44 0.58
CA SER A 919 36.12 -7.88 1.53
C SER A 919 35.55 -7.80 2.94
#